data_AF-A0A6J7HW66-F1
#
_entry.id   AF-A0A6J7HW66-F1
#
_cell.length_a   1.000
_cell.length_b   1.000
_cell.length_c   1.000
_cell.angle_alpha   90.00
_cell.angle_beta   90.00
_cell.angle_gamma   90.00
#
_symmetry.space_group_name_H-M   'P 1'
#
loop_
_entity.id
_entity.type
_entity.pdbx_description
1 polymer ?
#
loop_
_entity_poly.entity_id
_entity_poly.type
_entity_poly.pdbx_seq_one_letter_code
_entity_poly.pdbx_strand_id
1 'polypeptide(L)'
;MKNRRLRRRTGATLVAGIICAAILTTPQAQARSLVHEFPSTSWGNIYAGTAKTGTAIRTTSGIHLEAKSKFVVTYKNFPTWAKTDMQAAIDIWAANFESAVPIHVEATWGRAPRPDILGSAQSANFFTNIPNAPDASLYYPSALANAIAGEDLDKKNVEINITANSDADWNTRNDGLPTKNEFDLESVFIHEIAHGLGFLSTNAYDIYFGWGALEHPTPFDAFVQTSDGKSLADFPTPSLALGQAMTRTLLWVGAEGVKANGGQKPLLYTPANYLDGSSVSHIDEDTYSSSLLDSVMTPNLGPGEIFSGPGPLLLAMMKDLRSKPPVGPAATAPEVPRNVQAITGDKSAIIAFDPPASVRTSHITNYTIKNIKTGKSITVNSSPVVISSLQNGVSYTFAVSATNSLGASEAVTTNPTTPTASWAASVLDLTADGKYLSVTSFRNQPAIAYTDSKNGDLKLALWTGKAWRRVTVDGKGGVGGKTSHDVSGPVSVCVSGVGTKQIMHIFYTDLADKDLKYSTYNNSSFTYEVVDGNGATPIPYDQVERTRTAADVSITNACAIAPAGPEVFYRDDDQGVLLGAYKDFTNRWVYEVVDGDRKTDGRTTGDVAFHLRAQTVGATISVIYDSVTDLSQSKQIAAGEIRLATRTISALNSWDYQNLDESNSTTAVVGFEVSLDNTKDGLIASWLASSSSFQTKPDQIRWVNLKKPTQVVSVTPTGYGTPGSPLITDAKTLIFGCMSRLCTVGLSTSATKPTIKLVTNFRNADAAQAGWVTVNKVRYAVANVGGKISLLKP
;
A
#
# COMPACT_ATOMS: atom_id res chain seq x y z
N MET A 1 -14.14 -66.12 -46.41
CA MET A 1 -13.40 -66.95 -47.40
C MET A 1 -12.94 -66.06 -48.56
N LYS A 2 -11.63 -66.14 -48.86
CA LYS A 2 -10.83 -65.75 -50.07
C LYS A 2 -10.86 -64.28 -50.56
N ASN A 3 -9.79 -63.46 -50.44
CA ASN A 3 -8.40 -63.48 -51.01
C ASN A 3 -8.34 -62.99 -52.48
N ARG A 4 -7.36 -62.22 -53.00
CA ARG A 4 -6.13 -61.55 -52.50
C ARG A 4 -5.54 -60.69 -53.66
N ARG A 5 -5.04 -59.49 -53.33
CA ARG A 5 -3.79 -58.75 -53.76
C ARG A 5 -3.11 -59.05 -55.13
N LEU A 6 -2.61 -58.00 -55.83
CA LEU A 6 -1.23 -57.43 -55.70
C LEU A 6 -0.89 -56.29 -56.73
N ARG A 7 -0.16 -55.25 -56.25
CA ARG A 7 0.89 -54.39 -56.89
C ARG A 7 0.58 -53.39 -58.05
N ARG A 8 0.97 -52.10 -57.84
CA ARG A 8 1.93 -51.23 -58.61
C ARG A 8 1.79 -49.76 -58.12
N ARG A 9 2.85 -49.10 -57.62
CA ARG A 9 3.93 -48.28 -58.24
C ARG A 9 3.51 -46.88 -58.75
N THR A 10 4.44 -45.92 -58.56
CA THR A 10 4.55 -44.49 -59.00
C THR A 10 3.82 -43.48 -58.12
N GLY A 11 4.39 -42.36 -57.67
CA GLY A 11 5.70 -41.69 -57.82
C GLY A 11 5.53 -40.21 -57.42
N ALA A 12 6.51 -39.56 -56.79
CA ALA A 12 6.59 -38.09 -56.71
C ALA A 12 7.96 -37.60 -56.22
N THR A 13 8.70 -37.00 -57.16
CA THR A 13 9.55 -35.79 -57.07
C THR A 13 10.47 -35.55 -55.86
N LEU A 14 11.76 -35.47 -56.21
CA LEU A 14 12.92 -35.05 -55.41
C LEU A 14 12.99 -33.51 -55.34
N VAL A 15 13.09 -32.93 -54.14
CA VAL A 15 13.61 -31.56 -53.93
C VAL A 15 14.72 -31.65 -52.90
N ALA A 16 15.91 -31.23 -53.29
CA ALA A 16 17.11 -31.21 -52.45
C ALA A 16 17.06 -30.02 -51.48
N GLY A 17 17.14 -30.32 -50.18
CA GLY A 17 17.30 -29.33 -49.11
C GLY A 17 18.67 -29.50 -48.46
N ILE A 18 19.50 -28.46 -48.55
CA ILE A 18 20.80 -28.32 -47.91
C ILE A 18 20.58 -28.25 -46.38
N ILE A 19 21.13 -29.20 -45.63
CA ILE A 19 21.15 -29.17 -44.16
C ILE A 19 22.41 -28.41 -43.72
N CYS A 20 22.25 -27.11 -43.44
CA CYS A 20 23.22 -26.38 -42.61
C CYS A 20 22.96 -26.75 -41.14
N ALA A 21 23.94 -27.38 -40.49
CA ALA A 21 23.95 -27.60 -39.05
C ALA A 21 24.17 -26.27 -38.33
N ALA A 22 23.09 -25.56 -38.00
CA ALA A 22 23.12 -24.48 -37.04
C ALA A 22 23.13 -25.08 -35.63
N ILE A 23 24.24 -24.88 -34.91
CA ILE A 23 24.32 -25.13 -33.47
C ILE A 23 23.39 -24.13 -32.80
N LEU A 24 22.18 -24.57 -32.46
CA LEU A 24 21.25 -23.82 -31.62
C LEU A 24 21.78 -23.83 -30.19
N THR A 25 22.61 -22.85 -29.84
CA THR A 25 22.74 -22.44 -28.45
C THR A 25 21.43 -21.79 -28.06
N THR A 26 20.58 -22.52 -27.34
CA THR A 26 19.45 -21.93 -26.63
C THR A 26 20.01 -20.82 -25.72
N PRO A 27 19.58 -19.56 -25.82
CA PRO A 27 19.93 -18.58 -24.79
C PRO A 27 19.32 -19.11 -23.49
N GLN A 28 20.17 -19.48 -22.53
CA GLN A 28 19.72 -19.62 -21.15
C GLN A 28 19.07 -18.29 -20.78
N ALA A 29 17.76 -18.30 -20.54
CA ALA A 29 17.12 -17.20 -19.85
C ALA A 29 17.81 -17.09 -18.49
N GLN A 30 18.72 -16.13 -18.35
CA GLN A 30 19.20 -15.72 -17.04
C GLN A 30 17.96 -15.25 -16.29
N ALA A 31 17.64 -15.90 -15.17
CA ALA A 31 16.62 -15.41 -14.26
C ALA A 31 17.04 -13.98 -13.88
N ARG A 32 16.33 -12.96 -14.38
CA ARG A 32 16.47 -11.60 -13.84
C ARG A 32 16.13 -11.69 -12.36
N SER A 33 17.03 -11.21 -11.51
CA SER A 33 16.76 -11.07 -10.09
C SER A 33 15.49 -10.22 -9.93
N LEU A 34 14.59 -10.63 -9.04
CA LEU A 34 13.31 -9.94 -8.83
C LEU A 34 13.60 -8.51 -8.38
N VAL A 35 13.10 -7.51 -9.12
CA VAL A 35 13.08 -6.13 -8.64
C VAL A 35 12.22 -6.11 -7.37
N HIS A 36 12.73 -5.48 -6.32
CA HIS A 36 12.01 -5.36 -5.06
C HIS A 36 11.51 -3.93 -4.90
N GLU A 37 10.21 -3.79 -4.65
CA GLU A 37 9.49 -2.53 -4.45
C GLU A 37 9.20 -2.34 -2.95
N PHE A 38 9.37 -1.12 -2.48
CA PHE A 38 9.11 -0.71 -1.10
C PHE A 38 8.31 0.60 -1.10
N PRO A 39 7.19 0.69 -0.37
CA PRO A 39 6.45 1.94 -0.27
C PRO A 39 7.30 3.00 0.45
N SER A 40 7.25 4.23 -0.04
CA SER A 40 7.87 5.36 0.64
C SER A 40 7.08 5.77 1.87
N THR A 41 7.81 6.16 2.91
CA THR A 41 7.26 6.75 4.13
C THR A 41 7.96 8.04 4.52
N SER A 42 8.88 8.53 3.70
CA SER A 42 9.74 9.68 3.99
C SER A 42 9.29 10.87 3.16
N TRP A 43 8.99 11.98 3.83
CA TRP A 43 8.59 13.24 3.21
C TRP A 43 9.70 14.28 3.39
N GLY A 44 10.06 14.98 2.33
CA GLY A 44 10.77 16.24 2.41
C GLY A 44 9.77 17.38 2.67
N ASN A 45 10.20 18.39 3.43
CA ASN A 45 9.38 19.56 3.75
C ASN A 45 10.18 20.84 3.55
N ILE A 46 9.56 21.82 2.87
CA ILE A 46 10.01 23.20 2.90
C ILE A 46 9.19 24.02 3.91
N TYR A 47 9.89 24.74 4.78
CA TYR A 47 9.31 25.51 5.87
C TYR A 47 9.24 27.01 5.56
N ALA A 48 8.28 27.69 6.19
CA ALA A 48 8.17 29.14 6.16
C ALA A 48 9.33 29.78 6.92
N GLY A 49 10.18 30.50 6.18
CA GLY A 49 11.35 31.22 6.69
C GLY A 49 11.04 32.65 7.12
N THR A 50 12.10 33.38 7.50
CA THR A 50 12.00 34.81 7.79
C THR A 50 11.98 35.63 6.51
N ALA A 51 11.27 36.78 6.52
CA ALA A 51 11.19 37.66 5.36
C ALA A 51 12.59 38.19 4.98
N LYS A 52 13.00 37.98 3.73
CA LYS A 52 14.27 38.50 3.22
C LYS A 52 14.12 39.94 2.75
N THR A 53 15.12 40.77 3.01
CA THR A 53 15.13 42.19 2.64
C THR A 53 15.65 42.36 1.21
N GLY A 54 14.75 42.30 0.23
CA GLY A 54 15.03 42.57 -1.18
C GLY A 54 13.96 42.01 -2.10
N THR A 55 13.61 42.73 -3.17
CA THR A 55 12.67 42.23 -4.18
C THR A 55 13.45 41.38 -5.17
N ALA A 56 13.46 40.06 -4.98
CA ALA A 56 13.99 39.16 -6.00
C ALA A 56 13.06 39.21 -7.21
N ILE A 57 13.61 39.39 -8.42
CA ILE A 57 12.86 39.28 -9.66
C ILE A 57 13.31 37.97 -10.31
N ARG A 58 12.36 37.08 -10.61
CA ARG A 58 12.65 35.86 -11.38
C ARG A 58 13.25 36.28 -12.71
N THR A 59 14.54 36.00 -12.93
CA THR A 59 15.15 36.31 -14.22
C THR A 59 14.48 35.45 -15.28
N THR A 60 13.85 36.07 -16.26
CA THR A 60 13.24 35.39 -17.41
C THR A 60 14.34 34.82 -18.31
N SER A 61 14.99 33.74 -17.88
CA SER A 61 15.86 32.92 -18.72
C SER A 61 15.20 31.60 -19.05
N GLY A 62 13.91 31.65 -19.40
CA GLY A 62 13.25 30.63 -20.21
C GLY A 62 13.56 30.86 -21.68
N ILE A 63 14.84 30.77 -22.08
CA ILE A 63 15.12 30.35 -23.46
C ILE A 63 14.57 28.92 -23.53
N HIS A 64 13.72 28.62 -24.52
CA HIS A 64 13.17 27.30 -24.81
C HIS A 64 14.27 26.21 -24.79
N LEU A 65 14.60 25.69 -23.61
CA LEU A 65 15.47 24.55 -23.43
C LEU A 65 14.67 23.32 -23.84
N GLU A 66 15.24 22.50 -24.71
CA GLU A 66 14.61 21.26 -25.14
C GLU A 66 14.36 20.36 -23.92
N ALA A 67 13.12 19.90 -23.76
CA ALA A 67 12.75 19.02 -22.66
C ALA A 67 13.46 17.66 -22.78
N LYS A 68 14.13 17.24 -21.71
CA LYS A 68 14.87 15.97 -21.58
C LYS A 68 14.05 14.85 -20.95
N SER A 69 12.89 15.18 -20.40
CA SER A 69 11.94 14.24 -19.83
C SER A 69 10.51 14.75 -19.99
N LYS A 70 9.55 13.85 -19.81
CA LYS A 70 8.13 14.17 -19.81
C LYS A 70 7.58 13.98 -18.41
N PHE A 71 6.94 15.01 -17.87
CA PHE A 71 6.16 14.91 -16.64
C PHE A 71 4.66 14.90 -16.96
N VAL A 72 3.89 14.15 -16.17
CA VAL A 72 2.43 14.06 -16.29
C VAL A 72 1.83 14.29 -14.91
N VAL A 73 1.09 15.39 -14.73
CA VAL A 73 0.59 15.79 -13.41
C VAL A 73 -0.90 15.48 -13.28
N THR A 74 -1.26 14.82 -12.19
CA THR A 74 -2.64 14.64 -11.72
C THR A 74 -2.87 15.58 -10.55
N TYR A 75 -3.87 16.46 -10.66
CA TYR A 75 -4.16 17.48 -9.64
C TYR A 75 -5.37 17.10 -8.77
N LYS A 76 -5.23 17.18 -7.45
CA LYS A 76 -6.30 17.02 -6.46
C LYS A 76 -6.57 18.36 -5.76
N ASN A 77 -7.78 18.89 -5.91
CA ASN A 77 -8.26 20.12 -5.26
C ASN A 77 -7.51 21.42 -5.58
N PHE A 78 -6.73 21.47 -6.67
CA PHE A 78 -5.92 22.64 -7.03
C PHE A 78 -6.72 23.82 -7.62
N PRO A 79 -6.48 25.06 -7.17
CA PRO A 79 -6.95 26.25 -7.87
C PRO A 79 -6.20 26.46 -9.19
N THR A 80 -6.86 27.09 -10.17
CA THR A 80 -6.32 27.27 -11.53
C THR A 80 -4.97 28.02 -11.57
N TRP A 81 -4.81 29.06 -10.75
CA TRP A 81 -3.57 29.84 -10.68
C TRP A 81 -2.39 28.98 -10.19
N ALA A 82 -2.61 28.10 -9.21
CA ALA A 82 -1.59 27.21 -8.67
C ALA A 82 -1.16 26.12 -9.66
N LYS A 83 -2.06 25.68 -10.54
CA LYS A 83 -1.71 24.75 -11.63
C LYS A 83 -0.69 25.37 -12.60
N THR A 84 -0.78 26.69 -12.82
CA THR A 84 0.16 27.43 -13.67
C THR A 84 1.55 27.45 -13.07
N ASP A 85 1.67 27.74 -11.77
CA ASP A 85 2.96 27.72 -11.05
C ASP A 85 3.55 26.29 -11.01
N MET A 86 2.72 25.27 -10.79
CA MET A 86 3.16 23.88 -10.87
C MET A 86 3.69 23.53 -12.27
N GLN A 87 2.99 23.94 -13.33
CA GLN A 87 3.43 23.68 -14.70
C GLN A 87 4.77 24.38 -15.01
N ALA A 88 4.96 25.61 -14.53
CA ALA A 88 6.23 26.32 -14.70
C ALA A 88 7.40 25.59 -14.02
N ALA A 89 7.21 25.11 -12.79
CA ALA A 89 8.20 24.29 -12.09
C ALA A 89 8.49 22.96 -12.83
N ILE A 90 7.44 22.33 -13.39
CA ILE A 90 7.57 21.11 -14.20
C ILE A 90 8.37 21.37 -15.48
N ASP A 91 8.13 22.47 -16.17
CA ASP A 91 8.87 22.81 -17.40
C ASP A 91 10.36 23.01 -17.10
N ILE A 92 10.68 23.64 -15.97
CA ILE A 92 12.07 23.78 -15.47
C ILE A 92 12.70 22.40 -15.24
N TRP A 93 12.01 21.49 -14.53
CA TRP A 93 12.55 20.15 -14.26
C TRP A 93 12.61 19.26 -15.51
N ALA A 94 11.65 19.38 -16.43
CA ALA A 94 11.65 18.68 -17.71
C ALA A 94 12.89 19.00 -18.54
N ALA A 95 13.37 20.25 -18.51
CA ALA A 95 14.61 20.66 -19.18
C ALA A 95 15.90 20.18 -18.48
N ASN A 96 15.81 19.84 -17.19
CA ASN A 96 16.98 19.63 -16.33
C ASN A 96 17.17 18.19 -15.84
N PHE A 97 16.12 17.36 -15.83
CA PHE A 97 16.18 15.94 -15.47
C PHE A 97 15.99 15.06 -16.70
N GLU A 98 16.95 14.18 -16.96
CA GLU A 98 16.91 13.28 -18.13
C GLU A 98 16.19 11.97 -17.80
N SER A 99 15.15 11.65 -18.55
CA SER A 99 14.44 10.38 -18.45
C SER A 99 13.70 10.05 -19.75
N ALA A 100 13.93 8.84 -20.26
CA ALA A 100 13.15 8.30 -21.38
C ALA A 100 11.76 7.80 -20.94
N VAL A 101 11.57 7.59 -19.63
CA VAL A 101 10.30 7.14 -19.03
C VAL A 101 9.55 8.37 -18.51
N PRO A 102 8.25 8.55 -18.84
CA PRO A 102 7.44 9.62 -18.28
C PRO A 102 7.38 9.55 -16.75
N ILE A 103 7.41 10.71 -16.08
CA ILE A 103 7.34 10.85 -14.63
C ILE A 103 5.95 11.36 -14.26
N HIS A 104 5.15 10.54 -13.60
CA HIS A 104 3.82 10.87 -13.14
C HIS A 104 3.91 11.49 -11.74
N VAL A 105 3.22 12.61 -11.57
CA VAL A 105 3.18 13.37 -10.33
C VAL A 105 1.74 13.48 -9.87
N GLU A 106 1.45 13.08 -8.64
CA GLU A 106 0.19 13.43 -7.98
C GLU A 106 0.41 14.65 -7.09
N ALA A 107 -0.26 15.75 -7.41
CA ALA A 107 -0.20 17.00 -6.67
C ALA A 107 -1.51 17.23 -5.92
N THR A 108 -1.44 17.35 -4.59
CA THR A 108 -2.60 17.60 -3.71
C THR A 108 -2.54 19.00 -3.09
N TRP A 109 -3.65 19.73 -3.20
CA TRP A 109 -3.86 21.02 -2.54
C TRP A 109 -4.67 20.82 -1.26
N GLY A 110 -4.07 21.05 -0.10
CA GLY A 110 -4.73 20.79 1.18
C GLY A 110 -3.98 21.37 2.36
N ARG A 111 -4.58 21.31 3.55
CA ARG A 111 -3.94 21.83 4.77
C ARG A 111 -2.74 20.98 5.17
N ALA A 112 -1.63 21.64 5.49
CA ALA A 112 -0.48 20.94 6.07
C ALA A 112 -0.71 20.58 7.55
N PRO A 113 -0.08 19.51 8.07
CA PRO A 113 -0.17 19.13 9.48
C PRO A 113 0.35 20.20 10.45
N ARG A 114 1.26 21.06 9.98
CA ARG A 114 1.76 22.22 10.71
C ARG A 114 1.65 23.48 9.85
N PRO A 115 1.32 24.63 10.45
CA PRO A 115 1.13 25.87 9.70
C PRO A 115 2.42 26.43 9.09
N ASP A 116 3.58 26.03 9.61
CA ASP A 116 4.90 26.45 9.13
C ASP A 116 5.42 25.63 7.94
N ILE A 117 4.71 24.58 7.49
CA ILE A 117 5.07 23.82 6.28
C ILE A 117 4.38 24.46 5.07
N LEU A 118 5.16 24.84 4.06
CA LEU A 118 4.65 25.42 2.81
C LEU A 118 4.35 24.34 1.76
N GLY A 119 5.21 23.32 1.69
CA GLY A 119 5.08 22.19 0.79
C GLY A 119 5.72 20.94 1.37
N SER A 120 5.31 19.80 0.85
CA SER A 120 5.94 18.51 1.15
C SER A 120 5.91 17.60 -0.07
N ALA A 121 6.95 16.79 -0.24
CA ALA A 121 7.01 15.81 -1.30
C ALA A 121 7.73 14.53 -0.92
N GLN A 122 7.39 13.47 -1.64
CA GLN A 122 8.06 12.19 -1.53
C GLN A 122 8.09 11.47 -2.89
N SER A 123 9.03 10.53 -3.03
CA SER A 123 8.88 9.44 -3.99
C SER A 123 7.71 8.56 -3.56
N ALA A 124 6.93 7.99 -4.48
CA ALA A 124 5.84 7.08 -4.10
C ALA A 124 6.37 5.74 -3.59
N ASN A 125 7.31 5.16 -4.34
CA ASN A 125 7.96 3.89 -4.04
C ASN A 125 9.49 4.02 -4.15
N PHE A 126 10.20 3.05 -3.57
CA PHE A 126 11.62 2.83 -3.79
C PHE A 126 11.85 1.44 -4.37
N PHE A 127 12.87 1.34 -5.22
CA PHE A 127 13.23 0.10 -5.89
C PHE A 127 14.68 -0.26 -5.61
N THR A 128 14.95 -1.54 -5.42
CA THR A 128 16.32 -2.08 -5.36
C THR A 128 16.47 -3.23 -6.33
N ASN A 129 17.72 -3.57 -6.65
CA ASN A 129 18.07 -4.58 -7.65
C ASN A 129 17.45 -4.27 -9.03
N ILE A 130 17.42 -2.98 -9.39
CA ILE A 130 16.95 -2.50 -10.70
C ILE A 130 17.98 -2.74 -11.80
N PRO A 131 17.56 -2.88 -13.07
CA PRO A 131 18.48 -2.88 -14.20
C PRO A 131 19.37 -1.63 -14.20
N ASN A 132 20.66 -1.81 -14.48
CA ASN A 132 21.67 -0.74 -14.56
C ASN A 132 21.90 0.07 -13.26
N ALA A 133 21.46 -0.43 -12.09
CA ALA A 133 21.73 0.21 -10.81
C ALA A 133 23.25 0.46 -10.61
N PRO A 134 23.68 1.71 -10.32
CA PRO A 134 25.07 1.99 -9.98
C PRO A 134 25.56 1.23 -8.74
N ASP A 135 24.66 1.01 -7.78
CA ASP A 135 24.91 0.22 -6.58
C ASP A 135 23.66 -0.60 -6.22
N ALA A 136 23.75 -1.92 -6.34
CA ALA A 136 22.62 -2.81 -6.11
C ALA A 136 22.20 -2.91 -4.63
N SER A 137 22.98 -2.38 -3.68
CA SER A 137 22.60 -2.37 -2.26
C SER A 137 21.73 -1.19 -1.84
N LEU A 138 21.43 -0.26 -2.75
CA LEU A 138 20.70 0.97 -2.45
C LEU A 138 19.25 0.93 -2.96
N TYR A 139 18.46 1.85 -2.41
CA TYR A 139 17.03 2.02 -2.69
C TYR A 139 16.84 3.28 -3.54
N TYR A 140 16.45 3.10 -4.79
CA TYR A 140 16.28 4.18 -5.76
C TYR A 140 14.84 4.66 -5.77
N PRO A 141 14.58 5.98 -5.60
CA PRO A 141 13.24 6.53 -5.69
C PRO A 141 12.66 6.33 -7.10
N SER A 142 11.34 6.22 -7.21
CA SER A 142 10.62 5.71 -8.40
C SER A 142 11.06 6.40 -9.69
N ALA A 143 11.05 7.74 -9.72
CA ALA A 143 11.46 8.50 -10.90
C ALA A 143 12.92 8.26 -11.29
N LEU A 144 13.83 8.19 -10.30
CA LEU A 144 15.25 7.93 -10.54
C LEU A 144 15.47 6.47 -10.98
N ALA A 145 14.77 5.52 -10.38
CA ALA A 145 14.83 4.11 -10.70
C ALA A 145 14.38 3.86 -12.15
N ASN A 146 13.24 4.42 -12.55
CA ASN A 146 12.71 4.34 -13.91
C ASN A 146 13.69 4.98 -14.91
N ALA A 147 14.27 6.13 -14.57
CA ALA A 147 15.25 6.81 -15.43
C ALA A 147 16.55 5.99 -15.61
N ILE A 148 17.01 5.28 -14.58
CA ILE A 148 18.22 4.42 -14.65
C ILE A 148 17.92 3.10 -15.38
N ALA A 149 16.77 2.48 -15.09
CA ALA A 149 16.35 1.22 -15.70
C ALA A 149 16.00 1.39 -17.19
N GLY A 150 15.51 2.58 -17.58
CA GLY A 150 15.01 2.86 -18.93
C GLY A 150 13.63 2.25 -19.22
N GLU A 151 12.96 1.74 -18.20
CA GLU A 151 11.61 1.19 -18.26
C GLU A 151 10.81 1.60 -17.02
N ASP A 152 9.48 1.67 -17.15
CA ASP A 152 8.57 1.89 -16.03
C ASP A 152 8.45 0.59 -15.21
N LEU A 153 9.01 0.64 -13.99
CA LEU A 153 9.06 -0.48 -13.05
C LEU A 153 7.74 -0.71 -12.31
N ASP A 154 6.84 0.29 -12.26
CA ASP A 154 5.57 0.23 -11.56
C ASP A 154 4.49 1.06 -12.27
N LYS A 155 3.76 0.38 -13.15
CA LYS A 155 2.72 0.99 -13.99
C LYS A 155 1.45 1.39 -13.26
N LYS A 156 1.33 1.06 -11.96
CA LYS A 156 0.09 1.27 -11.20
C LYS A 156 0.12 2.56 -10.39
N ASN A 157 1.29 2.93 -9.87
CA ASN A 157 1.44 4.07 -8.99
C ASN A 157 2.13 5.23 -9.72
N VAL A 158 1.94 6.45 -9.23
CA VAL A 158 2.70 7.62 -9.68
C VAL A 158 4.13 7.56 -9.14
N GLU A 159 5.08 8.28 -9.74
CA GLU A 159 6.45 8.32 -9.23
C GLU A 159 6.61 9.29 -8.04
N ILE A 160 5.90 10.42 -8.06
CA ILE A 160 6.08 11.52 -7.10
C ILE A 160 4.72 11.93 -6.51
N ASN A 161 4.68 12.11 -5.20
CA ASN A 161 3.55 12.73 -4.50
C ASN A 161 3.96 14.08 -3.92
N ILE A 162 3.18 15.12 -4.18
CA ILE A 162 3.40 16.48 -3.68
C ILE A 162 2.14 16.95 -2.95
N THR A 163 2.31 17.62 -1.81
CA THR A 163 1.27 18.38 -1.12
C THR A 163 1.69 19.84 -1.01
N ALA A 164 0.85 20.76 -1.48
CA ALA A 164 1.00 22.19 -1.24
C ALA A 164 0.03 22.66 -0.16
N ASN A 165 0.52 23.44 0.81
CA ASN A 165 -0.30 23.91 1.93
C ASN A 165 -1.32 24.97 1.47
N SER A 166 -2.59 24.64 1.53
CA SER A 166 -3.67 25.55 1.11
C SER A 166 -3.83 26.79 1.99
N ASP A 167 -3.28 26.79 3.21
CA ASP A 167 -3.47 27.86 4.19
C ASP A 167 -2.35 28.92 4.20
N ALA A 168 -1.28 28.74 3.41
CA ALA A 168 -0.18 29.69 3.37
C ALA A 168 -0.51 30.95 2.55
N ASP A 169 0.18 32.05 2.87
CA ASP A 169 0.01 33.35 2.21
C ASP A 169 0.68 33.36 0.84
N TRP A 170 0.01 32.81 -0.18
CA TRP A 170 0.58 32.66 -1.53
C TRP A 170 0.48 33.92 -2.39
N ASN A 171 1.48 34.14 -3.25
CA ASN A 171 1.32 35.00 -4.41
C ASN A 171 0.43 34.33 -5.46
N THR A 172 -0.85 34.72 -5.48
CA THR A 172 -1.86 34.11 -6.36
C THR A 172 -1.95 34.74 -7.77
N ARG A 173 -1.11 35.73 -8.07
CA ARG A 173 -1.21 36.55 -9.29
C ARG A 173 -0.47 35.96 -10.50
N ASN A 174 0.36 34.94 -10.30
CA ASN A 174 1.27 34.37 -11.30
C ASN A 174 2.17 35.43 -11.99
N ASP A 175 2.52 36.50 -11.28
CA ASP A 175 3.37 37.60 -11.80
C ASP A 175 4.87 37.38 -11.52
N GLY A 176 5.22 36.34 -10.77
CA GLY A 176 6.58 36.07 -10.33
C GLY A 176 7.15 37.14 -9.39
N LEU A 177 6.29 37.93 -8.74
CA LEU A 177 6.64 39.06 -7.88
C LEU A 177 5.88 38.98 -6.54
N PRO A 178 6.19 37.99 -5.67
CA PRO A 178 5.66 37.93 -4.31
C PRO A 178 6.04 39.21 -3.52
N THR A 179 5.10 39.73 -2.74
CA THR A 179 5.40 40.79 -1.79
C THR A 179 6.15 40.25 -0.57
N LYS A 180 6.63 41.13 0.32
CA LYS A 180 7.30 40.76 1.57
C LYS A 180 6.46 39.95 2.56
N ASN A 181 5.17 39.73 2.26
CA ASN A 181 4.24 38.96 3.08
C ASN A 181 3.71 37.73 2.33
N GLU A 182 4.16 37.48 1.09
CA GLU A 182 3.67 36.39 0.26
C GLU A 182 4.80 35.42 -0.08
N PHE A 183 4.47 34.14 -0.20
CA PHE A 183 5.38 33.09 -0.65
C PHE A 183 5.21 32.82 -2.15
N ASP A 184 6.30 32.45 -2.82
CA ASP A 184 6.29 32.02 -4.22
C ASP A 184 6.00 30.52 -4.34
N LEU A 185 4.83 30.17 -4.86
CA LEU A 185 4.41 28.77 -4.96
C LEU A 185 5.21 27.98 -6.00
N GLU A 186 5.61 28.60 -7.12
CA GLU A 186 6.46 27.94 -8.11
C GLU A 186 7.81 27.54 -7.50
N SER A 187 8.39 28.38 -6.65
CA SER A 187 9.63 28.07 -5.90
C SER A 187 9.47 26.85 -5.00
N VAL A 188 8.35 26.76 -4.27
CA VAL A 188 8.01 25.56 -3.50
C VAL A 188 7.97 24.33 -4.40
N PHE A 189 7.32 24.39 -5.57
CA PHE A 189 7.29 23.22 -6.47
C PHE A 189 8.65 22.87 -7.07
N ILE A 190 9.51 23.85 -7.40
CA ILE A 190 10.87 23.57 -7.86
C ILE A 190 11.63 22.78 -6.79
N HIS A 191 11.48 23.16 -5.52
CA HIS A 191 12.07 22.48 -4.38
C HIS A 191 11.49 21.06 -4.18
N GLU A 192 10.16 20.97 -4.09
CA GLU A 192 9.46 19.72 -3.78
C GLU A 192 9.64 18.64 -4.86
N ILE A 193 9.73 19.02 -6.13
CA ILE A 193 10.04 18.08 -7.21
C ILE A 193 11.45 17.48 -7.02
N ALA A 194 12.43 18.24 -6.50
CA ALA A 194 13.78 17.71 -6.23
C ALA A 194 13.75 16.55 -5.23
N HIS A 195 12.95 16.67 -4.16
CA HIS A 195 12.74 15.58 -3.20
C HIS A 195 12.15 14.34 -3.88
N GLY A 196 11.09 14.51 -4.68
CA GLY A 196 10.48 13.41 -5.44
C GLY A 196 11.44 12.71 -6.42
N LEU A 197 12.39 13.47 -7.00
CA LEU A 197 13.42 12.95 -7.90
C LEU A 197 14.60 12.29 -7.16
N GLY A 198 14.67 12.38 -5.84
CA GLY A 198 15.60 11.64 -5.01
C GLY A 198 16.60 12.46 -4.19
N PHE A 199 16.44 13.79 -4.11
CA PHE A 199 17.17 14.61 -3.14
C PHE A 199 16.53 14.47 -1.75
N LEU A 200 16.53 13.27 -1.18
CA LEU A 200 15.82 12.99 0.07
C LEU A 200 16.46 11.80 0.78
N SER A 201 16.76 11.96 2.06
CA SER A 201 17.17 10.86 2.95
C SER A 201 15.94 10.08 3.44
N THR A 202 16.07 8.76 3.57
CA THR A 202 15.03 7.89 4.15
C THR A 202 15.26 7.60 5.63
N ASN A 203 16.02 8.45 6.31
CA ASN A 203 16.33 8.28 7.72
C ASN A 203 15.10 8.46 8.62
N ALA A 204 15.19 7.90 9.81
CA ALA A 204 14.31 8.18 10.93
C ALA A 204 15.14 8.52 12.17
N TYR A 205 14.62 9.40 13.01
CA TYR A 205 15.28 9.86 14.23
C TYR A 205 14.33 9.81 15.42
N ASP A 206 14.74 9.14 16.48
CA ASP A 206 14.03 9.09 17.75
C ASP A 206 14.50 10.23 18.65
N ILE A 207 13.64 11.24 18.85
CA ILE A 207 13.96 12.42 19.65
C ILE A 207 14.10 12.14 21.16
N TYR A 208 13.50 11.05 21.66
CA TYR A 208 13.50 10.74 23.09
C TYR A 208 14.78 10.03 23.52
N PHE A 209 15.27 9.12 22.68
CA PHE A 209 16.46 8.33 22.96
C PHE A 209 17.69 8.75 22.15
N GLY A 210 17.52 9.62 21.14
CA GLY A 210 18.58 10.08 20.24
C GLY A 210 19.06 9.04 19.25
N TRP A 211 18.26 7.99 18.98
CA TRP A 211 18.63 6.92 18.05
C TRP A 211 18.33 7.34 16.61
N GLY A 212 19.25 7.05 15.70
CA GLY A 212 19.02 7.16 14.26
C GLY A 212 18.78 5.79 13.63
N ALA A 213 17.94 5.74 12.62
CA ALA A 213 17.69 4.56 11.80
C ALA A 213 17.74 4.92 10.31
N LEU A 214 18.23 4.00 9.49
CA LEU A 214 18.33 4.12 8.04
C LEU A 214 18.29 2.72 7.41
N GLU A 215 17.11 2.10 7.44
CA GLU A 215 16.92 0.71 6.99
C GLU A 215 16.94 0.55 5.45
N HIS A 216 16.66 1.63 4.72
CA HIS A 216 16.54 1.64 3.25
C HIS A 216 17.43 2.72 2.60
N PRO A 217 18.76 2.69 2.80
CA PRO A 217 19.64 3.77 2.36
C PRO A 217 19.51 4.02 0.85
N THR A 218 19.31 5.29 0.51
CA THR A 218 19.22 5.78 -0.87
C THR A 218 20.60 6.19 -1.41
N PRO A 219 20.73 6.47 -2.72
CA PRO A 219 21.92 7.13 -3.24
C PRO A 219 22.25 8.44 -2.52
N PHE A 220 21.23 9.21 -2.09
CA PHE A 220 21.45 10.44 -1.34
C PHE A 220 22.23 10.15 -0.06
N ASP A 221 21.72 9.23 0.77
CA ASP A 221 22.34 8.83 2.04
C ASP A 221 23.77 8.32 1.87
N ALA A 222 24.03 7.61 0.77
CA ALA A 222 25.32 7.05 0.45
C ALA A 222 26.39 8.12 0.09
N PHE A 223 25.97 9.28 -0.42
CA PHE A 223 26.85 10.43 -0.67
C PHE A 223 26.99 11.39 0.51
N VAL A 224 26.25 11.17 1.59
CA VAL A 224 26.40 11.94 2.83
C VAL A 224 27.51 11.32 3.69
N GLN A 225 28.43 12.15 4.20
CA GLN A 225 29.48 11.74 5.13
C GLN A 225 29.58 12.66 6.35
N THR A 226 29.99 12.09 7.48
CA THR A 226 30.48 12.84 8.63
C THR A 226 31.84 13.49 8.32
N SER A 227 32.25 14.48 9.14
CA SER A 227 33.51 15.20 8.96
C SER A 227 34.76 14.31 8.97
N ASP A 228 34.72 13.15 9.64
CA ASP A 228 35.79 12.15 9.66
C ASP A 228 35.74 11.17 8.46
N GLY A 229 34.82 11.36 7.52
CA GLY A 229 34.76 10.65 6.24
C GLY A 229 33.95 9.36 6.25
N LYS A 230 33.17 9.08 7.31
CA LYS A 230 32.28 7.92 7.35
C LYS A 230 30.96 8.24 6.65
N SER A 231 30.54 7.40 5.69
CA SER A 231 29.24 7.55 5.02
C SER A 231 28.08 7.32 6.00
N LEU A 232 27.01 8.09 5.84
CA LEU A 232 25.82 7.96 6.68
C LEU A 232 25.16 6.59 6.49
N ALA A 233 25.09 6.11 5.25
CA ALA A 233 24.60 4.77 4.89
C ALA A 233 25.46 3.60 5.42
N ASP A 234 26.63 3.90 5.99
CA ASP A 234 27.59 2.92 6.51
C ASP A 234 27.51 2.74 8.04
N PHE A 235 26.66 3.49 8.73
CA PHE A 235 26.42 3.31 10.16
C PHE A 235 25.50 2.11 10.45
N PRO A 236 25.71 1.41 11.57
CA PRO A 236 24.73 0.44 12.06
C PRO A 236 23.34 1.09 12.25
N THR A 237 22.30 0.41 11.77
CA THR A 237 20.90 0.85 11.94
C THR A 237 20.06 -0.18 12.71
N PRO A 238 19.21 0.25 13.66
CA PRO A 238 19.23 1.56 14.31
C PRO A 238 20.45 1.69 15.26
N SER A 239 20.97 2.90 15.47
CA SER A 239 22.03 3.13 16.47
C SER A 239 22.07 4.56 17.02
N LEU A 240 22.56 4.71 18.25
CA LEU A 240 22.87 6.02 18.84
C LEU A 240 23.96 6.77 18.05
N ALA A 241 24.96 6.04 17.53
CA ALA A 241 26.03 6.63 16.72
C ALA A 241 25.48 7.26 15.42
N LEU A 242 24.49 6.62 14.80
CA LEU A 242 23.80 7.16 13.64
C LEU A 242 22.99 8.42 14.00
N GLY A 243 22.26 8.40 15.10
CA GLY A 243 21.52 9.59 15.57
C GLY A 243 22.44 10.77 15.90
N GLN A 244 23.61 10.51 16.50
CA GLN A 244 24.64 11.52 16.72
C GLN A 244 25.22 12.07 15.40
N ALA A 245 25.35 11.24 14.36
CA ALA A 245 25.80 11.70 13.05
C ALA A 245 24.77 12.63 12.39
N MET A 246 23.47 12.33 12.54
CA MET A 246 22.36 13.11 11.95
C MET A 246 22.15 14.50 12.58
N THR A 247 22.70 14.73 13.77
CA THR A 247 22.59 15.99 14.53
C THR A 247 23.93 16.75 14.62
N ARG A 248 24.89 16.37 13.76
CA ARG A 248 26.20 16.98 13.64
C ARG A 248 26.51 17.23 12.18
N THR A 249 27.58 17.98 11.92
CA THR A 249 28.04 18.32 10.57
C THR A 249 28.09 17.10 9.65
N LEU A 250 27.27 17.16 8.61
CA LEU A 250 27.29 16.24 7.48
C LEU A 250 27.66 17.00 6.20
N LEU A 251 28.35 16.29 5.32
CA LEU A 251 28.97 16.82 4.11
C LEU A 251 28.57 15.94 2.92
N TRP A 252 28.25 16.57 1.79
CA TRP A 252 28.11 15.87 0.53
C TRP A 252 29.47 15.56 -0.08
N VAL A 253 29.66 14.33 -0.60
CA VAL A 253 30.96 13.89 -1.14
C VAL A 253 30.92 13.45 -2.60
N GLY A 254 29.79 13.65 -3.29
CA GLY A 254 29.70 13.41 -4.72
C GLY A 254 30.64 14.34 -5.51
N ALA A 255 31.31 13.78 -6.52
CA ALA A 255 32.39 14.47 -7.23
C ALA A 255 31.88 15.68 -8.01
N GLU A 256 30.66 15.60 -8.56
CA GLU A 256 30.05 16.68 -9.33
C GLU A 256 29.61 17.81 -8.38
N GLY A 257 28.94 17.49 -7.26
CA GLY A 257 28.53 18.46 -6.26
C GLY A 257 29.72 19.19 -5.62
N VAL A 258 30.78 18.46 -5.26
CA VAL A 258 32.04 19.05 -4.75
C VAL A 258 32.64 20.02 -5.78
N LYS A 259 32.66 19.64 -7.06
CA LYS A 259 33.18 20.49 -8.13
C LYS A 259 32.33 21.74 -8.33
N ALA A 260 31.00 21.62 -8.31
CA ALA A 260 30.08 22.74 -8.44
C ALA A 260 30.22 23.73 -7.27
N ASN A 261 30.55 23.23 -6.07
CA ASN A 261 30.79 24.03 -4.88
C ASN A 261 32.27 24.48 -4.73
N GLY A 262 32.95 24.79 -5.85
CA GLY A 262 34.30 25.32 -5.83
C GLY A 262 35.38 24.38 -5.28
N GLY A 263 35.13 23.06 -5.33
CA GLY A 263 36.03 22.03 -4.79
C GLY A 263 35.83 21.75 -3.29
N GLN A 264 34.89 22.43 -2.63
CA GLN A 264 34.55 22.19 -1.23
C GLN A 264 33.37 21.23 -1.11
N LYS A 265 33.41 20.35 -0.12
CA LYS A 265 32.27 19.46 0.16
C LYS A 265 31.05 20.28 0.61
N PRO A 266 29.90 20.19 -0.09
CA PRO A 266 28.71 20.93 0.32
C PRO A 266 28.26 20.57 1.74
N LEU A 267 28.06 21.58 2.58
CA LEU A 267 27.49 21.41 3.93
C LEU A 267 25.99 21.07 3.87
N LEU A 268 25.56 20.09 4.64
CA LEU A 268 24.15 19.73 4.77
C LEU A 268 23.53 20.32 6.02
N TYR A 269 22.21 20.53 5.96
CA TYR A 269 21.43 21.05 7.07
C TYR A 269 21.25 19.99 8.15
N THR A 270 22.03 20.11 9.22
CA THR A 270 22.01 19.21 10.38
C THR A 270 21.94 20.02 11.67
N PRO A 271 20.79 20.64 11.96
CA PRO A 271 20.60 21.41 13.19
C PRO A 271 20.78 20.51 14.42
N ALA A 272 21.14 21.13 15.55
CA ALA A 272 21.30 20.41 16.83
C ALA A 272 19.98 19.75 17.28
N ASN A 273 18.85 20.40 16.97
CA ASN A 273 17.52 19.82 17.14
C ASN A 273 17.09 19.23 15.80
N TYR A 274 16.96 17.91 15.74
CA TYR A 274 16.51 17.22 14.53
C TYR A 274 15.11 17.67 14.13
N LEU A 275 14.93 18.02 12.86
CA LEU A 275 13.66 18.42 12.26
C LEU A 275 13.24 17.38 11.23
N ASP A 276 12.11 16.72 11.49
CA ASP A 276 11.58 15.68 10.62
C ASP A 276 11.26 16.22 9.22
N GLY A 277 11.67 15.48 8.19
CA GLY A 277 11.57 15.89 6.79
C GLY A 277 12.49 17.02 6.33
N SER A 278 13.31 17.61 7.22
CA SER A 278 14.33 18.61 6.82
C SER A 278 15.76 18.21 7.13
N SER A 279 16.06 17.79 8.36
CA SER A 279 17.44 17.45 8.74
C SER A 279 18.00 16.37 7.82
N VAL A 280 19.28 16.51 7.44
CA VAL A 280 20.01 15.66 6.49
C VAL A 280 19.58 15.83 5.02
N SER A 281 18.29 16.04 4.76
CA SER A 281 17.71 16.11 3.40
C SER A 281 17.82 17.47 2.69
N HIS A 282 18.56 18.42 3.27
CA HIS A 282 18.73 19.77 2.75
C HIS A 282 20.20 20.21 2.77
N ILE A 283 20.54 21.19 1.94
CA ILE A 283 21.80 21.93 2.10
C ILE A 283 21.66 22.98 3.20
N ASP A 284 22.77 23.33 3.83
CA ASP A 284 22.79 24.19 5.01
C ASP A 284 22.19 25.60 4.77
N GLU A 285 21.19 25.97 5.57
CA GLU A 285 20.50 27.27 5.45
C GLU A 285 21.48 28.44 5.59
N ASP A 286 22.31 28.46 6.64
CA ASP A 286 23.19 29.59 6.93
C ASP A 286 24.24 29.81 5.84
N THR A 287 24.67 28.72 5.19
CA THR A 287 25.65 28.74 4.11
C THR A 287 25.05 29.18 2.78
N TYR A 288 23.88 28.66 2.40
CA TYR A 288 23.38 28.77 1.02
C TYR A 288 22.17 29.67 0.83
N SER A 289 21.47 30.08 1.90
CA SER A 289 20.25 30.90 1.80
C SER A 289 20.47 32.27 1.14
N SER A 290 21.70 32.79 1.14
CA SER A 290 22.07 34.04 0.47
C SER A 290 22.59 33.84 -0.96
N SER A 291 22.71 32.59 -1.42
CA SER A 291 23.11 32.27 -2.79
C SER A 291 21.99 32.62 -3.77
N LEU A 292 22.36 33.30 -4.87
CA LEU A 292 21.42 33.63 -5.93
C LEU A 292 20.98 32.42 -6.76
N LEU A 293 21.81 31.38 -6.81
CA LEU A 293 21.58 30.22 -7.68
C LEU A 293 21.37 28.93 -6.89
N ASP A 294 21.99 28.80 -5.71
CA ASP A 294 22.11 27.52 -5.01
C ASP A 294 21.35 27.50 -3.67
N SER A 295 20.34 28.35 -3.49
CA SER A 295 19.50 28.36 -2.28
C SER A 295 18.33 27.38 -2.35
N VAL A 296 18.04 26.79 -3.52
CA VAL A 296 16.78 26.06 -3.75
C VAL A 296 16.51 24.91 -2.76
N MET A 297 17.54 24.20 -2.30
CA MET A 297 17.40 23.09 -1.33
C MET A 297 17.79 23.48 0.10
N THR A 298 17.74 24.77 0.45
CA THR A 298 17.72 25.16 1.86
C THR A 298 16.35 24.83 2.45
N PRO A 299 16.26 24.48 3.75
CA PRO A 299 15.02 24.00 4.36
C PRO A 299 13.92 25.07 4.50
N ASN A 300 14.26 26.36 4.37
CA ASN A 300 13.30 27.44 4.50
C ASN A 300 13.15 28.26 3.21
N LEU A 301 11.93 28.74 2.98
CA LEU A 301 11.62 29.78 1.99
C LEU A 301 11.04 30.99 2.71
N GLY A 302 11.71 32.14 2.63
CA GLY A 302 11.19 33.38 3.20
C GLY A 302 10.08 34.03 2.34
N PRO A 303 9.15 34.79 2.93
CA PRO A 303 8.27 35.66 2.15
C PRO A 303 9.07 36.60 1.25
N GLY A 304 8.65 36.73 -0.02
CA GLY A 304 9.33 37.51 -1.06
C GLY A 304 10.55 36.84 -1.70
N GLU A 305 10.94 35.64 -1.23
CA GLU A 305 12.03 34.86 -1.83
C GLU A 305 11.55 34.07 -3.05
N ILE A 306 12.43 33.93 -4.06
CA ILE A 306 12.13 33.23 -5.31
C ILE A 306 13.32 32.37 -5.72
N PHE A 307 13.05 31.12 -6.10
CA PHE A 307 13.98 30.23 -6.78
C PHE A 307 13.75 30.30 -8.29
N SER A 308 14.76 30.77 -9.04
CA SER A 308 14.65 30.85 -10.51
C SER A 308 14.81 29.47 -11.20
N GLY A 309 15.23 28.44 -10.46
CA GLY A 309 15.46 27.09 -10.94
C GLY A 309 16.31 26.30 -9.95
N PRO A 310 16.70 25.06 -10.29
CA PRO A 310 17.45 24.18 -9.39
C PRO A 310 18.87 24.68 -9.08
N GLY A 311 19.48 25.48 -9.96
CA GLY A 311 20.86 25.94 -9.75
C GLY A 311 21.94 24.91 -10.05
N PRO A 312 23.19 25.34 -10.25
CA PRO A 312 24.28 24.44 -10.62
C PRO A 312 24.63 23.42 -9.54
N LEU A 313 24.55 23.77 -8.25
CA LEU A 313 24.89 22.85 -7.16
C LEU A 313 23.91 21.69 -7.07
N LEU A 314 22.60 21.96 -7.04
CA LEU A 314 21.59 20.90 -6.99
C LEU A 314 21.70 19.99 -8.21
N LEU A 315 21.82 20.56 -9.42
CA LEU A 315 21.95 19.77 -10.64
C LEU A 315 23.18 18.85 -10.61
N ALA A 316 24.30 19.32 -10.05
CA ALA A 316 25.49 18.51 -9.88
C ALA A 316 25.31 17.39 -8.85
N MET A 317 24.66 17.68 -7.71
CA MET A 317 24.32 16.66 -6.71
C MET A 317 23.32 15.62 -7.27
N MET A 318 22.32 16.05 -8.05
CA MET A 318 21.39 15.14 -8.74
C MET A 318 22.10 14.24 -9.76
N LYS A 319 23.17 14.74 -10.40
CA LYS A 319 24.02 13.94 -11.29
C LYS A 319 24.83 12.91 -10.50
N ASP A 320 25.35 13.26 -9.32
CA ASP A 320 26.03 12.32 -8.44
C ASP A 320 25.12 11.14 -8.05
N LEU A 321 23.82 11.37 -7.78
CA LEU A 321 22.84 10.32 -7.45
C LEU A 321 22.71 9.20 -8.50
N ARG A 322 23.13 9.46 -9.75
CA ARG A 322 23.15 8.48 -10.86
C ARG A 322 24.47 7.74 -11.00
N SER A 323 25.44 8.03 -10.14
CA SER A 323 26.75 7.40 -10.12
C SER A 323 26.90 6.46 -8.93
N LYS A 324 27.92 5.60 -8.96
CA LYS A 324 28.20 4.70 -7.84
C LYS A 324 28.82 5.50 -6.69
N PRO A 325 28.16 5.60 -5.52
CA PRO A 325 28.72 6.32 -4.39
C PRO A 325 29.99 5.65 -3.87
N PRO A 326 30.88 6.41 -3.19
CA PRO A 326 32.00 5.82 -2.49
C PRO A 326 31.51 4.76 -1.50
N VAL A 327 32.15 3.59 -1.53
CA VAL A 327 31.92 2.55 -0.52
C VAL A 327 33.25 2.27 0.16
N GLY A 328 33.28 2.31 1.49
CA GLY A 328 34.44 1.84 2.24
C GLY A 328 34.65 0.33 1.99
N PRO A 329 35.89 -0.18 1.98
CA PRO A 329 36.11 -1.63 1.93
C PRO A 329 35.50 -2.31 3.15
N ALA A 330 35.06 -3.57 3.00
CA ALA A 330 34.66 -4.37 4.16
C ALA A 330 35.82 -4.41 5.16
N ALA A 331 35.59 -3.96 6.39
CA ALA A 331 36.62 -3.90 7.43
C ALA A 331 36.68 -5.19 8.26
N THR A 332 35.55 -5.90 8.39
CA THR A 332 35.39 -7.12 9.20
C THR A 332 34.44 -8.13 8.54
N ALA A 333 34.39 -9.35 9.07
CA ALA A 333 33.28 -10.26 8.78
C ALA A 333 31.94 -9.62 9.20
N PRO A 334 30.80 -10.02 8.59
CA PRO A 334 29.51 -9.40 8.89
C PRO A 334 29.06 -9.65 10.33
N GLU A 335 28.26 -8.72 10.86
CA GLU A 335 27.44 -8.99 12.04
C GLU A 335 26.36 -10.05 11.74
N VAL A 336 25.71 -10.54 12.79
CA VAL A 336 24.67 -11.56 12.66
C VAL A 336 23.40 -10.99 11.99
N PRO A 337 22.66 -11.80 11.20
CA PRO A 337 21.33 -11.42 10.73
C PRO A 337 20.38 -11.11 11.91
N ARG A 338 19.46 -10.16 11.71
CA ARG A 338 18.49 -9.71 12.72
C ARG A 338 17.12 -10.36 12.48
N ASN A 339 16.24 -10.31 13.49
CA ASN A 339 14.83 -10.75 13.40
C ASN A 339 14.62 -12.13 12.74
N VAL A 340 15.54 -13.06 13.00
CA VAL A 340 15.57 -14.37 12.35
C VAL A 340 14.46 -15.26 12.89
N GLN A 341 13.52 -15.63 12.02
CA GLN A 341 12.34 -16.40 12.36
C GLN A 341 12.01 -17.48 11.32
N ALA A 342 11.40 -18.56 11.79
CA ALA A 342 10.86 -19.63 10.96
C ALA A 342 9.34 -19.69 11.10
N ILE A 343 8.66 -19.52 9.98
CA ILE A 343 7.21 -19.48 9.86
C ILE A 343 6.73 -20.78 9.22
N THR A 344 5.75 -21.44 9.84
CA THR A 344 5.28 -22.78 9.42
C THR A 344 4.57 -22.75 8.07
N GLY A 345 4.76 -23.75 7.21
CA GLY A 345 4.06 -23.96 5.94
C GLY A 345 3.64 -25.42 5.75
N ASP A 346 3.06 -25.75 4.60
CA ASP A 346 2.74 -27.13 4.22
C ASP A 346 3.95 -27.79 3.58
N LYS A 347 4.48 -28.84 4.23
CA LYS A 347 5.74 -29.52 3.87
C LYS A 347 6.90 -28.53 3.64
N SER A 348 6.83 -27.39 4.31
CA SER A 348 7.74 -26.28 4.11
C SER A 348 7.81 -25.37 5.34
N ALA A 349 8.84 -24.54 5.38
CA ALA A 349 8.99 -23.45 6.33
C ALA A 349 9.45 -22.20 5.58
N ILE A 350 8.97 -21.04 6.00
CA ILE A 350 9.41 -19.74 5.50
C ILE A 350 10.42 -19.19 6.50
N ILE A 351 11.65 -18.96 6.06
CA ILE A 351 12.69 -18.33 6.87
C ILE A 351 12.72 -16.86 6.51
N ALA A 352 12.42 -16.02 7.49
CA ALA A 352 12.48 -14.58 7.37
C ALA A 352 13.52 -14.05 8.36
N PHE A 353 14.23 -13.02 7.95
CA PHE A 353 15.29 -12.37 8.70
C PHE A 353 15.58 -11.04 8.04
N ASP A 354 16.00 -10.09 8.86
CA ASP A 354 16.53 -8.83 8.38
C ASP A 354 18.05 -8.95 8.23
N PRO A 355 18.61 -8.23 7.25
CA PRO A 355 20.05 -8.10 7.15
C PRO A 355 20.69 -7.55 8.46
N PRO A 356 22.00 -7.78 8.70
CA PRO A 356 22.75 -7.18 9.81
C PRO A 356 22.60 -5.65 9.87
N ALA A 357 22.89 -5.02 11.00
CA ALA A 357 22.74 -3.57 11.13
C ALA A 357 23.69 -2.79 10.18
N SER A 358 24.83 -3.39 9.83
CA SER A 358 25.94 -2.80 9.06
C SER A 358 26.06 -3.37 7.63
N VAL A 359 24.94 -3.55 6.93
CA VAL A 359 24.90 -4.29 5.64
C VAL A 359 25.76 -3.67 4.55
N ARG A 360 25.71 -2.35 4.40
CA ARG A 360 26.45 -1.65 3.34
C ARG A 360 27.96 -1.78 3.53
N THR A 361 28.45 -1.63 4.77
CA THR A 361 29.87 -1.82 5.10
C THR A 361 30.28 -3.29 5.19
N SER A 362 29.34 -4.19 5.46
CA SER A 362 29.61 -5.63 5.51
C SER A 362 29.78 -6.24 4.12
N HIS A 363 29.35 -5.58 3.03
CA HIS A 363 29.42 -6.12 1.66
C HIS A 363 28.94 -7.57 1.59
N ILE A 364 27.75 -7.83 2.14
CA ILE A 364 27.21 -9.18 2.25
C ILE A 364 27.02 -9.76 0.85
N THR A 365 27.70 -10.87 0.59
CA THR A 365 27.64 -11.57 -0.69
C THR A 365 26.49 -12.58 -0.74
N ASN A 366 26.19 -13.23 0.38
CA ASN A 366 25.10 -14.19 0.53
C ASN A 366 24.81 -14.49 2.01
N TYR A 367 23.71 -15.21 2.24
CA TYR A 367 23.34 -15.82 3.50
C TYR A 367 23.31 -17.34 3.37
N THR A 368 23.74 -18.03 4.42
CA THR A 368 23.62 -19.50 4.52
C THR A 368 22.54 -19.86 5.52
N ILE A 369 21.58 -20.69 5.10
CA ILE A 369 20.52 -21.24 5.96
C ILE A 369 20.77 -22.74 6.14
N LYS A 370 21.10 -23.16 7.36
CA LYS A 370 21.31 -24.57 7.73
C LYS A 370 20.12 -25.12 8.48
N ASN A 371 19.52 -26.19 7.96
CA ASN A 371 18.53 -26.98 8.70
C ASN A 371 19.26 -27.81 9.78
N ILE A 372 19.09 -27.44 11.05
CA ILE A 372 19.84 -28.03 12.17
C ILE A 372 19.54 -29.53 12.30
N LYS A 373 18.32 -29.96 11.98
CA LYS A 373 17.88 -31.34 12.11
C LYS A 373 18.45 -32.27 11.03
N THR A 374 18.53 -31.79 9.79
CA THR A 374 19.00 -32.60 8.65
C THR A 374 20.46 -32.37 8.29
N GLY A 375 21.07 -31.30 8.81
CA GLY A 375 22.42 -30.86 8.47
C GLY A 375 22.56 -30.18 7.10
N LYS A 376 21.49 -30.16 6.29
CA LYS A 376 21.51 -29.55 4.94
C LYS A 376 21.56 -28.02 5.01
N SER A 377 22.35 -27.42 4.14
CA SER A 377 22.44 -25.97 3.98
C SER A 377 22.04 -25.53 2.58
N ILE A 378 21.49 -24.32 2.47
CA ILE A 378 21.28 -23.62 1.22
C ILE A 378 21.89 -22.21 1.30
N THR A 379 22.26 -21.66 0.16
CA THR A 379 22.77 -20.28 0.03
C THR A 379 21.75 -19.43 -0.71
N VAL A 380 21.50 -18.23 -0.20
CA VAL A 380 20.50 -17.28 -0.71
C VAL A 380 21.06 -15.87 -0.65
N ASN A 381 20.53 -14.96 -1.47
CA ASN A 381 20.99 -13.57 -1.50
C ASN A 381 20.02 -12.61 -0.80
N SER A 382 18.82 -13.08 -0.48
CA SER A 382 17.78 -12.26 0.14
C SER A 382 16.82 -13.12 0.99
N SER A 383 15.90 -12.44 1.64
CA SER A 383 14.91 -12.96 2.58
C SER A 383 13.56 -12.29 2.27
N PRO A 384 12.40 -12.97 2.48
CA PRO A 384 12.23 -14.31 3.05
C PRO A 384 12.43 -15.46 2.05
N VAL A 385 12.73 -16.65 2.56
CA VAL A 385 13.04 -17.86 1.76
C VAL A 385 12.12 -19.02 2.12
N VAL A 386 11.64 -19.77 1.13
CA VAL A 386 10.86 -21.01 1.36
C VAL A 386 11.78 -22.22 1.34
N ILE A 387 11.87 -22.92 2.47
CA ILE A 387 12.49 -24.25 2.56
C ILE A 387 11.40 -25.30 2.33
N SER A 388 11.49 -26.04 1.24
CA SER A 388 10.52 -27.08 0.86
C SER A 388 10.96 -28.48 1.31
N SER A 389 10.16 -29.50 0.97
CA SER A 389 10.45 -30.92 1.21
C SER A 389 10.62 -31.29 2.69
N LEU A 390 9.95 -30.56 3.59
CA LEU A 390 9.87 -30.89 5.01
C LEU A 390 8.72 -31.85 5.27
N GLN A 391 8.77 -32.55 6.41
CA GLN A 391 7.70 -33.44 6.84
C GLN A 391 6.74 -32.71 7.79
N ASN A 392 5.44 -32.79 7.51
CA ASN A 392 4.42 -32.25 8.41
C ASN A 392 4.42 -33.00 9.75
N GLY A 393 4.21 -32.26 10.85
CA GLY A 393 4.22 -32.78 12.22
C GLY A 393 5.62 -32.98 12.82
N VAL A 394 6.70 -32.70 12.05
CA VAL A 394 8.08 -32.78 12.53
C VAL A 394 8.59 -31.38 12.85
N SER A 395 9.11 -31.15 14.06
CA SER A 395 9.71 -29.87 14.43
C SER A 395 11.11 -29.71 13.80
N TYR A 396 11.38 -28.52 13.28
CA TYR A 396 12.63 -28.07 12.67
C TYR A 396 13.09 -26.74 13.27
N THR A 397 14.40 -26.52 13.28
CA THR A 397 15.06 -25.24 13.56
C THR A 397 16.11 -24.98 12.49
N PHE A 398 16.36 -23.71 12.21
CA PHE A 398 17.30 -23.27 11.17
C PHE A 398 18.32 -22.31 11.77
N ALA A 399 19.56 -22.39 11.32
CA ALA A 399 20.61 -21.46 11.65
C ALA A 399 20.93 -20.60 10.42
N VAL A 400 20.97 -19.27 10.58
CA VAL A 400 21.22 -18.31 9.50
C VAL A 400 22.50 -17.52 9.80
N SER A 401 23.40 -17.44 8.81
CA SER A 401 24.61 -16.61 8.88
C SER A 401 24.75 -15.74 7.63
N ALA A 402 25.36 -14.57 7.78
CA ALA A 402 25.71 -13.67 6.68
C ALA A 402 27.18 -13.87 6.28
N THR A 403 27.52 -13.79 4.99
CA THR A 403 28.89 -14.01 4.49
C THR A 403 29.36 -12.88 3.58
N ASN A 404 30.59 -12.42 3.78
CA ASN A 404 31.31 -11.52 2.87
C ASN A 404 32.68 -12.08 2.49
N SER A 405 33.53 -11.27 1.83
CA SER A 405 34.88 -11.66 1.43
C SER A 405 35.84 -11.94 2.61
N LEU A 406 35.53 -11.46 3.82
CA LEU A 406 36.34 -11.61 5.02
C LEU A 406 35.90 -12.79 5.90
N GLY A 407 34.72 -13.36 5.66
CA GLY A 407 34.24 -14.55 6.37
C GLY A 407 32.72 -14.55 6.58
N ALA A 408 32.26 -15.48 7.42
CA ALA A 408 30.87 -15.59 7.83
C ALA A 408 30.68 -15.04 9.26
N SER A 409 29.49 -14.50 9.52
CA SER A 409 29.03 -14.17 10.86
C SER A 409 28.82 -15.43 11.70
N GLU A 410 28.71 -15.27 13.02
CA GLU A 410 28.08 -16.27 13.87
C GLU A 410 26.65 -16.58 13.37
N ALA A 411 26.18 -17.80 13.62
CA ALA A 411 24.88 -18.24 13.15
C ALA A 411 23.78 -17.98 14.19
N VAL A 412 22.66 -17.39 13.76
CA VAL A 412 21.48 -17.15 14.60
C VAL A 412 20.44 -18.21 14.34
N THR A 413 19.92 -18.82 15.41
CA THR A 413 18.92 -19.88 15.32
C THR A 413 17.51 -19.32 15.35
N THR A 414 16.65 -19.78 14.44
CA THR A 414 15.23 -19.44 14.40
C THR A 414 14.47 -20.01 15.60
N ASN A 415 13.26 -19.49 15.86
CA ASN A 415 12.26 -20.25 16.63
C ASN A 415 12.03 -21.65 16.00
N PRO A 416 11.61 -22.65 16.80
CA PRO A 416 11.18 -23.93 16.24
C PRO A 416 9.91 -23.75 15.41
N THR A 417 9.83 -24.49 14.30
CA THR A 417 8.65 -24.54 13.43
C THR A 417 8.28 -25.97 13.11
N THR A 418 6.99 -26.26 13.12
CA THR A 418 6.44 -27.58 12.79
C THR A 418 5.51 -27.41 11.59
N PRO A 419 5.92 -27.84 10.38
CA PRO A 419 5.08 -27.79 9.18
C PRO A 419 3.75 -28.51 9.39
N THR A 420 2.68 -27.96 8.82
CA THR A 420 1.30 -28.48 8.95
C THR A 420 0.62 -28.53 7.60
N ALA A 421 -0.26 -29.52 7.40
CA ALA A 421 -0.98 -29.65 6.15
C ALA A 421 -1.93 -28.45 5.95
N SER A 422 -1.96 -27.93 4.73
CA SER A 422 -2.95 -26.93 4.31
C SER A 422 -4.28 -27.60 3.94
N TRP A 423 -5.35 -26.81 3.83
CA TRP A 423 -6.67 -27.30 3.43
C TRP A 423 -6.70 -27.71 1.97
N ALA A 424 -7.56 -28.69 1.65
CA ALA A 424 -7.75 -29.11 0.28
C ALA A 424 -8.50 -28.04 -0.52
N ALA A 425 -7.88 -27.54 -1.59
CA ALA A 425 -8.47 -26.55 -2.47
C ALA A 425 -9.14 -27.19 -3.70
N SER A 426 -10.32 -26.69 -4.07
CA SER A 426 -10.99 -27.02 -5.32
C SER A 426 -11.40 -25.73 -6.02
N VAL A 427 -10.97 -25.56 -7.27
CA VAL A 427 -11.22 -24.31 -8.01
C VAL A 427 -12.71 -24.16 -8.30
N LEU A 428 -13.27 -23.01 -7.92
CA LEU A 428 -14.67 -22.66 -8.20
C LEU A 428 -14.83 -22.08 -9.61
N ASP A 429 -13.89 -21.23 -10.01
CA ASP A 429 -13.83 -20.60 -11.33
C ASP A 429 -12.36 -20.49 -11.78
N LEU A 430 -12.05 -21.01 -12.96
CA LEU A 430 -10.69 -20.98 -13.51
C LEU A 430 -10.34 -19.63 -14.16
N THR A 431 -11.36 -18.83 -14.47
CA THR A 431 -11.21 -17.57 -15.22
C THR A 431 -11.08 -16.35 -14.32
N ALA A 432 -11.51 -16.46 -13.06
CA ALA A 432 -11.59 -15.35 -12.13
C ALA A 432 -10.74 -15.59 -10.88
N ASP A 433 -10.16 -14.52 -10.36
CA ASP A 433 -9.31 -14.52 -9.18
C ASP A 433 -10.12 -14.38 -7.88
N GLY A 434 -11.27 -13.69 -7.91
CA GLY A 434 -12.09 -13.45 -6.73
C GLY A 434 -11.43 -12.49 -5.76
N LYS A 435 -10.80 -11.41 -6.26
CA LYS A 435 -10.10 -10.40 -5.44
C LYS A 435 -11.01 -9.86 -4.33
N TYR A 436 -12.22 -9.44 -4.71
CA TYR A 436 -13.31 -9.12 -3.79
C TYR A 436 -14.41 -10.17 -3.93
N LEU A 437 -15.04 -10.52 -2.83
CA LEU A 437 -16.14 -11.48 -2.83
C LEU A 437 -17.09 -11.25 -1.67
N SER A 438 -18.36 -11.59 -1.89
CA SER A 438 -19.39 -11.58 -0.87
C SER A 438 -20.23 -12.84 -0.98
N VAL A 439 -20.54 -13.41 0.19
CA VAL A 439 -21.23 -14.70 0.28
C VAL A 439 -22.59 -14.50 0.93
N THR A 440 -23.61 -15.14 0.37
CA THR A 440 -24.96 -15.13 0.94
C THR A 440 -25.68 -16.47 0.76
N SER A 441 -26.87 -16.59 1.35
CA SER A 441 -27.82 -17.67 1.08
C SER A 441 -28.96 -17.14 0.22
N PHE A 442 -29.14 -17.73 -0.95
CA PHE A 442 -30.21 -17.38 -1.87
C PHE A 442 -31.03 -18.62 -2.22
N ARG A 443 -32.33 -18.57 -1.93
CA ARG A 443 -33.29 -19.67 -2.05
C ARG A 443 -32.82 -20.95 -1.36
N ASN A 444 -32.29 -20.79 -0.15
CA ASN A 444 -31.71 -21.85 0.67
C ASN A 444 -30.49 -22.56 0.05
N GLN A 445 -29.83 -21.92 -0.92
CA GLN A 445 -28.59 -22.40 -1.52
C GLN A 445 -27.49 -21.35 -1.38
N PRO A 446 -26.21 -21.76 -1.26
CA PRO A 446 -25.12 -20.80 -1.21
C PRO A 446 -24.97 -20.07 -2.55
N ALA A 447 -24.70 -18.77 -2.45
CA ALA A 447 -24.40 -17.89 -3.56
C ALA A 447 -23.14 -17.07 -3.23
N ILE A 448 -22.30 -16.85 -4.24
CA ILE A 448 -21.03 -16.13 -4.11
C ILE A 448 -20.97 -15.10 -5.24
N ALA A 449 -21.00 -13.81 -4.90
CA ALA A 449 -20.61 -12.76 -5.84
C ALA A 449 -19.11 -12.52 -5.70
N TYR A 450 -18.39 -12.40 -6.80
CA TYR A 450 -16.94 -12.25 -6.80
C TYR A 450 -16.44 -11.53 -8.04
N THR A 451 -15.35 -10.81 -7.89
CA THR A 451 -14.74 -10.06 -9.00
C THR A 451 -13.70 -10.88 -9.75
N ASP A 452 -13.52 -10.52 -11.01
CA ASP A 452 -12.45 -11.00 -11.88
C ASP A 452 -11.61 -9.80 -12.32
N SER A 453 -10.55 -9.51 -11.56
CA SER A 453 -9.73 -8.33 -11.79
C SER A 453 -8.96 -8.35 -13.11
N LYS A 454 -8.80 -9.54 -13.72
CA LYS A 454 -8.10 -9.68 -15.01
C LYS A 454 -8.96 -9.22 -16.17
N ASN A 455 -10.28 -9.40 -16.05
CA ASN A 455 -11.24 -9.06 -17.09
C ASN A 455 -12.04 -7.80 -16.76
N GLY A 456 -12.06 -7.36 -15.50
CA GLY A 456 -12.86 -6.22 -15.04
C GLY A 456 -14.34 -6.57 -14.86
N ASP A 457 -14.63 -7.84 -14.52
CA ASP A 457 -15.99 -8.37 -14.40
C ASP A 457 -16.41 -8.60 -12.95
N LEU A 458 -17.71 -8.42 -12.70
CA LEU A 458 -18.39 -8.97 -11.52
C LEU A 458 -19.14 -10.24 -11.91
N LYS A 459 -18.88 -11.34 -11.20
CA LYS A 459 -19.46 -12.66 -11.45
C LYS A 459 -20.28 -13.15 -10.25
N LEU A 460 -21.22 -14.04 -10.51
CA LEU A 460 -22.08 -14.68 -9.51
C LEU A 460 -22.09 -16.20 -9.71
N ALA A 461 -21.67 -16.95 -8.69
CA ALA A 461 -21.78 -18.39 -8.63
C ALA A 461 -22.97 -18.79 -7.74
N LEU A 462 -23.88 -19.59 -8.31
CA LEU A 462 -25.09 -20.10 -7.66
C LEU A 462 -25.04 -21.62 -7.57
N TRP A 463 -25.17 -22.17 -6.37
CA TRP A 463 -25.25 -23.62 -6.21
C TRP A 463 -26.64 -24.13 -6.60
N THR A 464 -26.70 -25.05 -7.56
CA THR A 464 -27.96 -25.63 -8.06
C THR A 464 -28.43 -26.86 -7.26
N GLY A 465 -27.73 -27.23 -6.19
CA GLY A 465 -27.87 -28.52 -5.51
C GLY A 465 -26.96 -29.62 -6.08
N LYS A 466 -26.49 -29.46 -7.32
CA LYS A 466 -25.60 -30.42 -7.99
C LYS A 466 -24.30 -29.81 -8.52
N ALA A 467 -24.36 -28.57 -9.00
CA ALA A 467 -23.24 -27.87 -9.61
C ALA A 467 -23.33 -26.37 -9.39
N TRP A 468 -22.19 -25.68 -9.47
CA TRP A 468 -22.13 -24.23 -9.51
C TRP A 468 -22.48 -23.72 -10.91
N ARG A 469 -23.54 -22.92 -11.00
CA ARG A 469 -23.87 -22.12 -12.19
C ARG A 469 -23.23 -20.74 -12.02
N ARG A 470 -22.36 -20.36 -12.95
CA ARG A 470 -21.68 -19.05 -12.96
C ARG A 470 -22.30 -18.16 -14.03
N VAL A 471 -22.50 -16.89 -13.70
CA VAL A 471 -23.00 -15.85 -14.63
C VAL A 471 -22.25 -14.54 -14.38
N THR A 472 -22.03 -13.76 -15.43
CA THR A 472 -21.51 -12.39 -15.30
C THR A 472 -22.66 -11.46 -14.93
N VAL A 473 -22.54 -10.80 -13.77
CA VAL A 473 -23.47 -9.81 -13.26
C VAL A 473 -23.33 -8.53 -14.08
N ASP A 474 -22.15 -7.93 -14.09
CA ASP A 474 -21.84 -6.69 -14.80
C ASP A 474 -20.33 -6.64 -15.13
N GLY A 475 -19.89 -5.68 -15.96
CA GLY A 475 -18.48 -5.41 -16.22
C GLY A 475 -18.07 -5.37 -17.68
N LYS A 476 -16.75 -5.38 -17.92
CA LYS A 476 -16.13 -5.07 -19.21
C LYS A 476 -16.67 -5.94 -20.36
N GLY A 477 -17.38 -5.31 -21.29
CA GLY A 477 -18.09 -6.00 -22.38
C GLY A 477 -19.62 -5.90 -22.31
N GLY A 478 -20.15 -4.99 -21.47
CA GLY A 478 -21.57 -4.80 -21.25
C GLY A 478 -22.44 -4.63 -22.50
N VAL A 479 -23.54 -5.37 -22.50
CA VAL A 479 -24.71 -5.23 -23.39
C VAL A 479 -25.97 -5.38 -22.53
N GLY A 480 -27.09 -4.78 -22.96
CA GLY A 480 -28.38 -4.96 -22.27
C GLY A 480 -28.48 -4.31 -20.88
N GLY A 481 -27.89 -3.11 -20.71
CA GLY A 481 -27.95 -2.32 -19.46
C GLY A 481 -26.74 -2.49 -18.53
N LYS A 482 -25.80 -3.37 -18.89
CA LYS A 482 -24.50 -3.53 -18.24
C LYS A 482 -23.53 -2.40 -18.59
N THR A 483 -22.62 -2.07 -17.68
CA THR A 483 -21.52 -1.13 -17.95
C THR A 483 -20.45 -1.76 -18.83
N SER A 484 -19.66 -0.95 -19.54
CA SER A 484 -18.42 -1.39 -20.19
C SER A 484 -17.17 -1.17 -19.35
N HIS A 485 -17.33 -0.60 -18.14
CA HIS A 485 -16.23 -0.26 -17.24
C HIS A 485 -15.74 -1.46 -16.42
N ASP A 486 -14.56 -1.29 -15.82
CA ASP A 486 -14.01 -2.23 -14.87
C ASP A 486 -14.77 -2.11 -13.54
N VAL A 487 -15.43 -3.19 -13.14
CA VAL A 487 -16.21 -3.28 -11.89
C VAL A 487 -15.60 -4.26 -10.89
N SER A 488 -14.28 -4.47 -10.98
CA SER A 488 -13.57 -5.45 -10.16
C SER A 488 -13.19 -4.97 -8.75
N GLY A 489 -13.94 -4.02 -8.19
CA GLY A 489 -13.77 -3.48 -6.83
C GLY A 489 -14.60 -4.16 -5.73
N PRO A 490 -14.69 -3.56 -4.53
CA PRO A 490 -15.41 -4.12 -3.38
C PRO A 490 -16.87 -4.44 -3.66
N VAL A 491 -17.32 -5.60 -3.17
CA VAL A 491 -18.70 -6.11 -3.36
C VAL A 491 -19.37 -6.45 -2.03
N SER A 492 -20.65 -6.11 -1.89
CA SER A 492 -21.49 -6.59 -0.79
C SER A 492 -22.82 -7.15 -1.30
N VAL A 493 -23.32 -8.19 -0.64
CA VAL A 493 -24.55 -8.90 -1.05
C VAL A 493 -25.46 -9.15 0.14
N CYS A 494 -26.74 -8.80 -0.04
CA CYS A 494 -27.81 -9.03 0.91
C CYS A 494 -29.05 -9.55 0.19
N VAL A 495 -29.98 -10.19 0.91
CA VAL A 495 -31.15 -10.86 0.33
C VAL A 495 -32.41 -10.45 1.06
N SER A 496 -33.38 -9.94 0.32
CA SER A 496 -34.72 -9.65 0.84
C SER A 496 -35.74 -10.70 0.40
N GLY A 497 -36.91 -10.70 1.03
CA GLY A 497 -37.99 -11.63 0.73
C GLY A 497 -37.76 -13.05 1.25
N VAL A 498 -38.69 -13.95 0.92
CA VAL A 498 -38.70 -15.33 1.41
C VAL A 498 -38.97 -16.34 0.30
N GLY A 499 -38.37 -17.53 0.41
CA GLY A 499 -38.55 -18.63 -0.53
C GLY A 499 -38.27 -18.22 -1.98
N THR A 500 -39.21 -18.48 -2.88
CA THR A 500 -39.07 -18.18 -4.32
C THR A 500 -39.22 -16.70 -4.65
N LYS A 501 -39.70 -15.87 -3.73
CA LYS A 501 -39.84 -14.42 -3.90
C LYS A 501 -38.60 -13.65 -3.45
N GLN A 502 -37.52 -14.35 -3.11
CA GLN A 502 -36.27 -13.71 -2.73
C GLN A 502 -35.67 -12.90 -3.89
N ILE A 503 -35.12 -11.75 -3.53
CA ILE A 503 -34.36 -10.86 -4.40
C ILE A 503 -32.97 -10.73 -3.78
N MET A 504 -31.94 -10.99 -4.58
CA MET A 504 -30.56 -10.73 -4.21
C MET A 504 -30.22 -9.30 -4.60
N HIS A 505 -29.63 -8.58 -3.65
CA HIS A 505 -29.18 -7.20 -3.78
C HIS A 505 -27.65 -7.23 -3.82
N ILE A 506 -27.06 -6.75 -4.91
CA ILE A 506 -25.62 -6.80 -5.14
C ILE A 506 -25.12 -5.37 -5.31
N PHE A 507 -24.31 -4.89 -4.38
CA PHE A 507 -23.65 -3.59 -4.44
C PHE A 507 -22.19 -3.78 -4.80
N TYR A 508 -21.69 -2.96 -5.71
CA TYR A 508 -20.35 -3.11 -6.31
C TYR A 508 -19.90 -1.78 -6.89
N THR A 509 -18.60 -1.64 -7.12
CA THR A 509 -18.02 -0.36 -7.48
C THR A 509 -17.59 -0.33 -8.95
N ASP A 510 -17.80 0.83 -9.58
CA ASP A 510 -17.23 1.16 -10.88
C ASP A 510 -15.87 1.81 -10.65
N LEU A 511 -14.79 1.21 -11.13
CA LEU A 511 -13.44 1.73 -10.90
C LEU A 511 -13.05 2.82 -11.90
N ALA A 512 -13.82 3.02 -12.97
CA ALA A 512 -13.56 4.08 -13.94
C ALA A 512 -14.20 5.39 -13.51
N ASP A 513 -15.49 5.36 -13.21
CA ASP A 513 -16.25 6.55 -12.80
C ASP A 513 -16.24 6.76 -11.29
N LYS A 514 -15.72 5.79 -10.52
CA LYS A 514 -15.69 5.78 -9.04
C LYS A 514 -17.08 5.72 -8.40
N ASP A 515 -18.06 5.21 -9.14
CA ASP A 515 -19.46 5.08 -8.73
C ASP A 515 -19.71 3.88 -7.81
N LEU A 516 -20.70 4.01 -6.92
CA LEU A 516 -21.34 2.88 -6.26
C LEU A 516 -22.53 2.41 -7.09
N LYS A 517 -22.43 1.22 -7.65
CA LYS A 517 -23.48 0.57 -8.45
C LYS A 517 -24.27 -0.45 -7.65
N TYR A 518 -25.47 -0.73 -8.12
CA TYR A 518 -26.37 -1.72 -7.52
C TYR A 518 -27.12 -2.53 -8.58
N SER A 519 -27.22 -3.83 -8.33
CA SER A 519 -27.95 -4.77 -9.17
C SER A 519 -28.90 -5.63 -8.34
N THR A 520 -30.07 -5.93 -8.90
CA THR A 520 -30.98 -6.94 -8.34
C THR A 520 -30.96 -8.21 -9.16
N TYR A 521 -31.12 -9.35 -8.51
CA TYR A 521 -31.27 -10.64 -9.16
C TYR A 521 -32.42 -11.44 -8.58
N ASN A 522 -33.39 -11.79 -9.43
CA ASN A 522 -34.62 -12.52 -9.04
C ASN A 522 -34.61 -14.01 -9.45
N ASN A 523 -33.43 -14.59 -9.67
CA ASN A 523 -33.18 -15.92 -10.27
C ASN A 523 -33.35 -16.03 -11.80
N SER A 524 -33.72 -14.96 -12.49
CA SER A 524 -33.89 -15.00 -13.95
C SER A 524 -33.32 -13.79 -14.67
N SER A 525 -33.47 -12.60 -14.10
CA SER A 525 -33.05 -11.34 -14.70
C SER A 525 -32.23 -10.52 -13.72
N PHE A 526 -31.34 -9.69 -14.28
CA PHE A 526 -30.66 -8.63 -13.58
C PHE A 526 -31.30 -7.28 -13.89
N THR A 527 -31.26 -6.36 -12.93
CA THR A 527 -31.47 -4.93 -13.15
C THR A 527 -30.24 -4.17 -12.68
N TYR A 528 -30.06 -2.94 -13.16
CA TYR A 528 -28.89 -2.12 -12.85
C TYR A 528 -29.33 -0.69 -12.54
N GLU A 529 -28.76 -0.09 -11.50
CA GLU A 529 -28.84 1.34 -11.22
C GLU A 529 -27.56 1.83 -10.52
N VAL A 530 -27.32 3.13 -10.57
CA VAL A 530 -26.26 3.79 -9.79
C VAL A 530 -26.87 4.27 -8.47
N VAL A 531 -26.20 3.99 -7.36
CA VAL A 531 -26.58 4.47 -6.03
C VAL A 531 -26.01 5.86 -5.81
N ASP A 532 -24.70 6.05 -5.97
CA ASP A 532 -23.98 7.32 -5.71
C ASP A 532 -22.67 7.43 -6.53
N GLY A 533 -21.98 8.57 -6.49
CA GLY A 533 -20.70 8.87 -7.21
C GLY A 533 -20.86 9.57 -8.57
N ASN A 534 -22.00 9.36 -9.23
CA ASN A 534 -22.32 9.90 -10.56
C ASN A 534 -23.09 11.23 -10.49
N GLY A 535 -22.72 12.09 -9.56
CA GLY A 535 -23.25 13.45 -9.46
C GLY A 535 -22.66 14.38 -10.52
N ALA A 536 -23.35 15.46 -10.85
CA ALA A 536 -22.80 16.48 -11.75
C ALA A 536 -21.66 17.29 -11.08
N THR A 537 -21.70 17.40 -9.75
CA THR A 537 -20.73 18.13 -8.93
C THR A 537 -20.56 17.44 -7.58
N PRO A 538 -19.39 17.56 -6.93
CA PRO A 538 -19.24 17.16 -5.53
C PRO A 538 -20.21 17.97 -4.65
N ILE A 539 -20.90 17.33 -3.73
CA ILE A 539 -21.80 18.01 -2.77
C ILE A 539 -21.28 17.84 -1.33
N PRO A 540 -21.37 18.90 -0.48
CA PRO A 540 -20.98 18.80 0.92
C PRO A 540 -21.75 17.72 1.65
N TYR A 541 -21.07 17.02 2.54
CA TYR A 541 -21.65 15.83 3.14
C TYR A 541 -22.86 16.11 4.05
N ASP A 542 -22.98 17.33 4.58
CA ASP A 542 -23.97 17.75 5.57
C ASP A 542 -25.21 18.44 4.97
N GLN A 543 -25.37 18.39 3.65
CA GLN A 543 -26.56 18.91 2.98
C GLN A 543 -27.83 18.17 3.43
N VAL A 544 -28.88 18.93 3.81
CA VAL A 544 -30.13 18.40 4.40
C VAL A 544 -30.90 17.47 3.44
N GLU A 545 -30.82 17.72 2.13
CA GLU A 545 -31.40 16.86 1.08
C GLU A 545 -30.30 16.43 0.11
N ARG A 546 -29.51 15.43 0.51
CA ARG A 546 -28.45 14.88 -0.33
C ARG A 546 -29.02 14.25 -1.60
N THR A 547 -28.29 14.47 -2.70
CA THR A 547 -28.47 13.77 -3.97
C THR A 547 -27.18 13.04 -4.30
N ARG A 548 -27.05 12.47 -5.51
CA ARG A 548 -25.80 11.84 -5.92
C ARG A 548 -24.66 12.87 -5.92
N THR A 549 -23.55 12.53 -5.28
CA THR A 549 -22.33 13.33 -5.29
C THR A 549 -21.42 12.93 -6.45
N ALA A 550 -20.52 13.81 -6.90
CA ALA A 550 -19.45 13.46 -7.84
C ALA A 550 -18.17 12.95 -7.11
N ALA A 551 -18.32 12.48 -5.87
CA ALA A 551 -17.21 12.04 -5.04
C ALA A 551 -16.82 10.59 -5.28
N ASP A 552 -15.57 10.23 -4.96
CA ASP A 552 -15.11 8.84 -5.00
C ASP A 552 -15.77 8.01 -3.88
N VAL A 553 -16.66 7.09 -4.27
CA VAL A 553 -17.36 6.17 -3.36
C VAL A 553 -17.02 4.71 -3.64
N SER A 554 -15.89 4.47 -4.30
CA SER A 554 -15.49 3.16 -4.81
C SER A 554 -14.69 2.31 -3.82
N ILE A 555 -14.37 2.86 -2.64
CA ILE A 555 -13.38 2.30 -1.71
C ILE A 555 -13.90 1.13 -0.87
N THR A 556 -15.12 1.21 -0.33
CA THR A 556 -15.69 0.15 0.49
C THR A 556 -17.21 0.30 0.66
N ASN A 557 -17.91 -0.82 0.80
CA ASN A 557 -19.34 -0.86 1.03
C ASN A 557 -19.78 -2.11 1.80
N ALA A 558 -20.90 -2.00 2.52
CA ALA A 558 -21.59 -3.13 3.13
C ALA A 558 -23.10 -2.90 3.12
N CYS A 559 -23.88 -3.94 2.89
CA CYS A 559 -25.33 -3.83 2.80
C CYS A 559 -26.07 -4.58 3.90
N ALA A 560 -27.25 -4.06 4.22
CA ALA A 560 -28.19 -4.59 5.19
C ALA A 560 -29.61 -4.59 4.59
N ILE A 561 -30.54 -5.30 5.23
CA ILE A 561 -31.95 -5.32 4.79
C ILE A 561 -32.83 -4.77 5.90
N ALA A 562 -33.71 -3.84 5.54
CA ALA A 562 -34.79 -3.32 6.36
C ALA A 562 -36.16 -3.67 5.73
N PRO A 563 -37.29 -3.47 6.44
CA PRO A 563 -38.62 -3.73 5.87
C PRO A 563 -38.94 -2.92 4.62
N ALA A 564 -38.42 -1.68 4.52
CA ALA A 564 -38.64 -0.81 3.36
C ALA A 564 -37.86 -1.26 2.12
N GLY A 565 -36.72 -1.93 2.30
CA GLY A 565 -35.87 -2.35 1.20
C GLY A 565 -34.41 -2.57 1.62
N PRO A 566 -33.50 -2.66 0.65
CA PRO A 566 -32.07 -2.74 0.93
C PRO A 566 -31.53 -1.39 1.42
N GLU A 567 -30.51 -1.48 2.26
CA GLU A 567 -29.68 -0.36 2.71
C GLU A 567 -28.21 -0.69 2.40
N VAL A 568 -27.43 0.31 2.03
CA VAL A 568 -26.00 0.20 1.79
C VAL A 568 -25.26 1.31 2.51
N PHE A 569 -24.16 0.96 3.15
CA PHE A 569 -23.24 1.86 3.84
C PHE A 569 -21.94 1.88 3.06
N TYR A 570 -21.37 3.06 2.86
CA TYR A 570 -20.19 3.24 2.02
C TYR A 570 -19.43 4.49 2.44
N ARG A 571 -18.15 4.49 2.12
CA ARG A 571 -17.26 5.61 2.37
C ARG A 571 -17.30 6.61 1.22
N ASP A 572 -17.33 7.89 1.54
CA ASP A 572 -16.99 8.99 0.64
C ASP A 572 -15.52 9.33 0.87
N ASP A 573 -14.66 8.95 -0.07
CA ASP A 573 -13.20 9.03 0.10
C ASP A 573 -12.68 10.47 -0.01
N ASP A 574 -13.35 11.30 -0.79
CA ASP A 574 -12.97 12.71 -0.94
C ASP A 574 -13.23 13.51 0.34
N GLN A 575 -14.27 13.14 1.10
CA GLN A 575 -14.69 13.85 2.32
C GLN A 575 -14.30 13.13 3.61
N GLY A 576 -13.92 11.86 3.55
CA GLY A 576 -13.49 11.06 4.69
C GLY A 576 -14.62 10.56 5.60
N VAL A 577 -15.84 10.45 5.08
CA VAL A 577 -17.06 10.19 5.90
C VAL A 577 -17.75 8.87 5.56
N LEU A 578 -18.47 8.32 6.53
CA LEU A 578 -19.33 7.14 6.35
C LEU A 578 -20.75 7.58 6.02
N LEU A 579 -21.22 7.21 4.84
CA LEU A 579 -22.55 7.48 4.33
C LEU A 579 -23.42 6.22 4.34
N GLY A 580 -24.73 6.45 4.33
CA GLY A 580 -25.74 5.43 4.12
C GLY A 580 -26.69 5.83 3.00
N ALA A 581 -27.18 4.85 2.25
CA ALA A 581 -28.29 5.00 1.32
C ALA A 581 -29.28 3.85 1.49
N TYR A 582 -30.57 4.16 1.55
CA TYR A 582 -31.65 3.17 1.67
C TYR A 582 -32.78 3.42 0.68
N LYS A 583 -33.49 2.36 0.29
CA LYS A 583 -34.72 2.48 -0.48
C LYS A 583 -35.90 2.79 0.44
N ASP A 584 -36.60 3.90 0.17
CA ASP A 584 -37.89 4.19 0.81
C ASP A 584 -39.03 3.30 0.23
N PHE A 585 -40.23 3.39 0.82
CA PHE A 585 -41.39 2.62 0.34
C PHE A 585 -41.86 3.00 -1.08
N THR A 586 -41.33 4.08 -1.65
CA THR A 586 -41.56 4.49 -3.05
C THR A 586 -40.46 4.00 -4.00
N ASN A 587 -39.52 3.20 -3.49
CA ASN A 587 -38.36 2.66 -4.21
C ASN A 587 -37.35 3.73 -4.68
N ARG A 588 -37.29 4.86 -3.97
CA ARG A 588 -36.30 5.93 -4.18
C ARG A 588 -35.16 5.79 -3.19
N TRP A 589 -33.93 6.11 -3.64
CA TRP A 589 -32.77 6.22 -2.76
C TRP A 589 -32.86 7.47 -1.88
N VAL A 590 -32.71 7.27 -0.58
CA VAL A 590 -32.60 8.33 0.42
C VAL A 590 -31.23 8.17 1.08
N TYR A 591 -30.53 9.29 1.23
CA TYR A 591 -29.15 9.33 1.68
C TYR A 591 -29.06 9.89 3.10
N GLU A 592 -28.09 9.41 3.87
CA GLU A 592 -27.82 9.85 5.24
C GLU A 592 -26.32 9.88 5.54
N VAL A 593 -25.93 10.70 6.51
CA VAL A 593 -24.59 10.63 7.11
C VAL A 593 -24.67 9.73 8.33
N VAL A 594 -23.82 8.71 8.39
CA VAL A 594 -23.74 7.79 9.54
C VAL A 594 -22.71 8.30 10.53
N ASP A 595 -21.44 8.46 10.14
CA ASP A 595 -20.37 8.93 11.04
C ASP A 595 -19.28 9.70 10.26
N GLY A 596 -18.33 10.33 10.97
CA GLY A 596 -17.26 11.17 10.38
C GLY A 596 -17.61 12.66 10.28
N ASP A 597 -18.78 13.07 10.78
CA ASP A 597 -19.21 14.48 10.79
C ASP A 597 -18.57 15.24 11.98
N ARG A 598 -18.14 16.49 11.73
CA ARG A 598 -17.52 17.41 12.71
C ARG A 598 -18.47 17.92 13.83
N LYS A 599 -19.61 17.25 14.08
CA LYS A 599 -20.62 17.67 15.06
C LYS A 599 -20.62 16.79 16.32
N THR A 600 -20.87 17.39 17.48
CA THR A 600 -20.68 16.82 18.83
C THR A 600 -21.72 15.80 19.29
N ASP A 601 -22.38 15.09 18.37
CA ASP A 601 -23.51 14.16 18.69
C ASP A 601 -23.04 12.70 18.85
N GLY A 602 -21.87 12.49 19.47
CA GLY A 602 -21.27 11.16 19.67
C GLY A 602 -20.56 10.56 18.45
N ARG A 603 -20.52 11.30 17.33
CA ARG A 603 -19.79 10.97 16.09
C ARG A 603 -18.29 11.23 16.21
N THR A 604 -17.48 10.52 15.40
CA THR A 604 -16.04 10.81 15.28
C THR A 604 -15.83 12.05 14.44
N THR A 605 -14.89 12.89 14.87
CA THR A 605 -14.23 13.87 14.01
C THR A 605 -13.05 13.21 13.32
N GLY A 606 -13.15 12.84 12.05
CA GLY A 606 -12.02 12.22 11.37
C GLY A 606 -12.38 11.35 10.19
N ASP A 607 -11.36 10.65 9.70
CA ASP A 607 -11.41 9.83 8.51
C ASP A 607 -11.88 8.42 8.87
N VAL A 608 -13.05 8.00 8.37
CA VAL A 608 -13.74 6.79 8.85
C VAL A 608 -14.04 5.77 7.75
N ALA A 609 -14.21 4.52 8.16
CA ALA A 609 -14.72 3.43 7.34
C ALA A 609 -13.87 3.13 6.10
N PHE A 610 -12.56 2.96 6.26
CA PHE A 610 -11.73 2.32 5.23
C PHE A 610 -12.08 0.83 5.11
N HIS A 611 -12.44 0.22 6.24
CA HIS A 611 -13.00 -1.12 6.34
C HIS A 611 -14.32 -1.05 7.09
N LEU A 612 -15.39 -1.60 6.50
CA LEU A 612 -16.69 -1.64 7.17
C LEU A 612 -17.46 -2.95 6.89
N ARG A 613 -18.32 -3.34 7.84
CA ARG A 613 -19.28 -4.44 7.67
C ARG A 613 -20.61 -4.07 8.31
N ALA A 614 -21.70 -4.55 7.72
CA ALA A 614 -23.05 -4.27 8.20
C ALA A 614 -23.85 -5.57 8.36
N GLN A 615 -24.73 -5.61 9.36
CA GLN A 615 -25.61 -6.75 9.57
C GLN A 615 -26.94 -6.35 10.20
N THR A 616 -28.04 -6.90 9.69
CA THR A 616 -29.36 -6.83 10.34
C THR A 616 -29.56 -8.06 11.23
N VAL A 617 -29.84 -7.84 12.52
CA VAL A 617 -30.24 -8.89 13.47
C VAL A 617 -31.53 -8.48 14.15
N GLY A 618 -32.61 -9.21 13.89
CA GLY A 618 -33.93 -8.86 14.38
C GLY A 618 -34.38 -7.50 13.84
N ALA A 619 -34.60 -6.54 14.73
CA ALA A 619 -35.00 -5.17 14.38
C ALA A 619 -33.83 -4.17 14.43
N THR A 620 -32.59 -4.64 14.53
CA THR A 620 -31.41 -3.78 14.69
C THR A 620 -30.50 -3.93 13.48
N ILE A 621 -30.04 -2.80 12.94
CA ILE A 621 -28.93 -2.73 11.99
C ILE A 621 -27.69 -2.33 12.77
N SER A 622 -26.61 -3.05 12.55
CA SER A 622 -25.30 -2.81 13.15
C SER A 622 -24.27 -2.60 12.04
N VAL A 623 -23.49 -1.54 12.13
CA VAL A 623 -22.40 -1.20 11.20
C VAL A 623 -21.13 -1.07 12.01
N ILE A 624 -20.14 -1.93 11.76
CA ILE A 624 -18.79 -1.81 12.32
C ILE A 624 -17.86 -1.18 11.29
N TYR A 625 -16.98 -0.30 11.74
CA TYR A 625 -16.01 0.38 10.91
C TYR A 625 -14.79 0.81 11.72
N ASP A 626 -13.67 1.02 11.02
CA ASP A 626 -12.47 1.65 11.54
C ASP A 626 -12.53 3.19 11.42
N SER A 627 -11.67 3.87 12.16
CA SER A 627 -11.45 5.32 12.02
C SER A 627 -10.03 5.69 12.37
N VAL A 628 -9.51 6.75 11.74
CA VAL A 628 -8.20 7.33 12.01
C VAL A 628 -8.38 8.57 12.89
N THR A 629 -7.74 8.56 14.05
CA THR A 629 -7.79 9.65 15.03
C THR A 629 -6.51 10.46 15.08
N ASP A 630 -5.38 9.88 14.68
CA ASP A 630 -4.10 10.59 14.63
C ASP A 630 -3.21 10.07 13.48
N LEU A 631 -2.43 10.98 12.92
CA LEU A 631 -1.40 10.68 11.94
C LEU A 631 -0.03 11.02 12.55
N SER A 632 0.96 10.19 12.28
CA SER A 632 2.35 10.49 12.58
C SER A 632 2.80 11.74 11.80
N GLN A 633 3.94 12.30 12.20
CA GLN A 633 4.58 13.39 11.45
C GLN A 633 4.88 12.98 9.99
N SER A 634 5.11 11.68 9.74
CA SER A 634 5.28 11.07 8.42
C SER A 634 3.96 10.71 7.68
N LYS A 635 2.82 11.21 8.15
CA LYS A 635 1.47 10.93 7.62
C LYS A 635 1.08 9.45 7.62
N GLN A 636 1.66 8.64 8.51
CA GLN A 636 1.21 7.28 8.75
C GLN A 636 0.10 7.29 9.79
N ILE A 637 -0.82 6.33 9.73
CA ILE A 637 -1.82 6.16 10.80
C ILE A 637 -1.07 5.87 12.10
N ALA A 638 -1.21 6.76 13.08
CA ALA A 638 -0.57 6.65 14.39
C ALA A 638 -1.56 6.22 15.47
N ALA A 639 -2.86 6.54 15.28
CA ALA A 639 -3.92 6.09 16.16
C ALA A 639 -5.25 5.90 15.41
N GLY A 640 -6.11 5.05 15.95
CA GLY A 640 -7.45 4.83 15.42
C GLY A 640 -8.43 4.29 16.46
N GLU A 641 -9.68 4.12 16.03
CA GLU A 641 -10.75 3.49 16.81
C GLU A 641 -11.48 2.43 15.98
N ILE A 642 -12.04 1.44 16.66
CA ILE A 642 -13.04 0.52 16.10
C ILE A 642 -14.40 0.93 16.62
N ARG A 643 -15.29 1.33 15.72
CA ARG A 643 -16.59 1.88 16.07
C ARG A 643 -17.73 0.98 15.63
N LEU A 644 -18.81 1.03 16.38
CA LEU A 644 -20.05 0.36 16.11
C LEU A 644 -21.19 1.39 16.12
N ALA A 645 -21.81 1.60 14.97
CA ALA A 645 -23.05 2.35 14.86
C ALA A 645 -24.23 1.36 14.82
N THR A 646 -25.25 1.58 15.63
CA THR A 646 -26.47 0.77 15.62
C THR A 646 -27.71 1.63 15.51
N ARG A 647 -28.75 1.10 14.86
CA ARG A 647 -30.08 1.71 14.86
C ARG A 647 -31.17 0.66 14.86
N THR A 648 -32.34 1.04 15.34
CA THR A 648 -33.56 0.24 15.13
C THR A 648 -34.10 0.52 13.73
N ILE A 649 -34.55 -0.51 13.00
CA ILE A 649 -35.09 -0.40 11.63
C ILE A 649 -36.29 0.56 11.50
N SER A 650 -36.96 0.91 12.60
CA SER A 650 -38.07 1.85 12.64
C SER A 650 -37.66 3.29 12.96
N ALA A 651 -36.41 3.53 13.39
CA ALA A 651 -35.89 4.82 13.83
C ALA A 651 -34.82 5.31 12.83
N LEU A 652 -35.27 5.69 11.64
CA LEU A 652 -34.40 6.21 10.59
C LEU A 652 -33.62 7.42 11.11
N ASN A 653 -32.34 7.53 10.73
CA ASN A 653 -31.40 8.60 11.11
C ASN A 653 -31.12 8.73 12.63
N SER A 654 -31.58 7.78 13.46
CA SER A 654 -31.31 7.77 14.91
C SER A 654 -30.29 6.67 15.23
N TRP A 655 -29.01 7.05 15.22
CA TRP A 655 -27.88 6.14 15.43
C TRP A 655 -27.35 6.23 16.85
N ASP A 656 -27.12 5.06 17.45
CA ASP A 656 -26.38 4.89 18.70
C ASP A 656 -24.94 4.45 18.36
N TYR A 657 -23.94 5.15 18.90
CA TYR A 657 -22.52 4.87 18.64
C TYR A 657 -21.85 4.25 19.86
N GLN A 658 -20.97 3.28 19.62
CA GLN A 658 -20.12 2.67 20.63
C GLN A 658 -18.69 2.56 20.11
N ASN A 659 -17.72 2.99 20.92
CA ASN A 659 -16.30 2.67 20.71
C ASN A 659 -16.01 1.27 21.28
N LEU A 660 -15.57 0.35 20.43
CA LEU A 660 -15.25 -1.05 20.78
C LEU A 660 -13.79 -1.25 21.16
N ASP A 661 -12.87 -0.47 20.58
CA ASP A 661 -11.42 -0.53 20.85
C ASP A 661 -10.75 0.74 20.35
N GLU A 662 -9.70 1.18 21.04
CA GLU A 662 -8.96 2.39 20.71
C GLU A 662 -7.45 2.23 20.97
N SER A 663 -6.67 3.01 20.23
CA SER A 663 -5.23 3.10 20.43
C SER A 663 -4.87 3.50 21.87
N ASN A 664 -3.88 2.83 22.44
CA ASN A 664 -3.40 3.03 23.81
C ASN A 664 -1.92 2.63 23.94
N SER A 665 -1.36 2.69 25.15
CA SER A 665 0.07 2.41 25.40
C SER A 665 0.56 1.02 24.99
N THR A 666 -0.35 0.04 24.82
CA THR A 666 -0.03 -1.33 24.39
C THR A 666 -0.49 -1.66 22.98
N THR A 667 -1.33 -0.80 22.40
CA THR A 667 -1.99 -0.99 21.10
C THR A 667 -1.81 0.28 20.29
N ALA A 668 -0.87 0.30 19.36
CA ALA A 668 -0.53 1.52 18.64
C ALA A 668 -1.65 1.90 17.65
N VAL A 669 -2.05 0.98 16.79
CA VAL A 669 -3.08 1.23 15.77
C VAL A 669 -4.10 0.10 15.79
N VAL A 670 -5.37 0.47 15.74
CA VAL A 670 -6.48 -0.46 15.46
C VAL A 670 -7.09 -0.10 14.10
N GLY A 671 -7.69 -1.08 13.42
CA GLY A 671 -8.45 -0.80 12.19
C GLY A 671 -7.77 -1.22 10.89
N PHE A 672 -6.84 -2.17 10.91
CA PHE A 672 -6.23 -2.68 9.65
C PHE A 672 -7.19 -3.55 8.81
N GLU A 673 -8.29 -4.03 9.40
CA GLU A 673 -9.40 -4.75 8.74
C GLU A 673 -10.50 -4.98 9.81
N VAL A 674 -11.77 -5.09 9.40
CA VAL A 674 -12.90 -5.40 10.30
C VAL A 674 -13.80 -6.53 9.79
N SER A 675 -14.44 -7.25 10.71
CA SER A 675 -15.42 -8.30 10.43
C SER A 675 -16.59 -8.22 11.43
N LEU A 676 -17.80 -8.54 10.94
CA LEU A 676 -19.02 -8.67 11.74
C LEU A 676 -19.78 -9.92 11.28
N ASP A 677 -20.01 -10.87 12.18
CA ASP A 677 -20.75 -12.10 11.87
C ASP A 677 -21.83 -12.40 12.92
N ASN A 678 -23.02 -12.77 12.44
CA ASN A 678 -24.14 -13.14 13.28
C ASN A 678 -24.13 -14.64 13.58
N THR A 679 -23.82 -14.96 14.84
CA THR A 679 -23.74 -16.34 15.32
C THR A 679 -24.92 -16.66 16.24
N LYS A 680 -25.07 -17.94 16.62
CA LYS A 680 -26.07 -18.35 17.61
C LYS A 680 -25.84 -17.70 18.98
N ASP A 681 -24.60 -17.33 19.28
CA ASP A 681 -24.18 -16.76 20.56
C ASP A 681 -24.21 -15.22 20.56
N GLY A 682 -24.62 -14.60 19.46
CA GLY A 682 -24.65 -13.14 19.26
C GLY A 682 -23.79 -12.68 18.10
N LEU A 683 -23.79 -11.37 17.86
CA LEU A 683 -22.88 -10.74 16.91
C LEU A 683 -21.46 -10.79 17.44
N ILE A 684 -20.53 -11.24 16.59
CA ILE A 684 -19.10 -11.22 16.88
C ILE A 684 -18.46 -10.17 15.99
N ALA A 685 -17.87 -9.16 16.63
CA ALA A 685 -17.04 -8.15 16.00
C ALA A 685 -15.57 -8.60 16.07
N SER A 686 -14.81 -8.41 15.00
CA SER A 686 -13.38 -8.74 14.96
C SER A 686 -12.60 -7.72 14.14
N TRP A 687 -11.35 -7.47 14.50
CA TRP A 687 -10.47 -6.53 13.80
C TRP A 687 -9.01 -6.90 13.94
N LEU A 688 -8.18 -6.28 13.10
CA LEU A 688 -6.72 -6.34 13.19
C LEU A 688 -6.16 -5.09 13.86
N ALA A 689 -5.10 -5.28 14.65
CA ALA A 689 -4.42 -4.21 15.40
C ALA A 689 -2.90 -4.42 15.43
N SER A 690 -2.17 -3.37 15.75
CA SER A 690 -0.73 -3.38 16.00
C SER A 690 -0.39 -3.10 17.46
N SER A 691 0.63 -3.77 17.98
CA SER A 691 1.29 -3.42 19.23
C SER A 691 2.19 -2.20 19.05
N SER A 692 2.61 -1.59 20.16
CA SER A 692 3.56 -0.47 20.16
C SER A 692 4.91 -0.80 19.51
N SER A 693 5.27 -2.09 19.42
CA SER A 693 6.50 -2.57 18.76
C SER A 693 6.40 -2.66 17.23
N PHE A 694 5.19 -2.66 16.67
CA PHE A 694 4.94 -2.86 15.25
C PHE A 694 3.93 -1.85 14.70
N GLN A 695 4.09 -0.56 15.04
CA GLN A 695 3.06 0.46 14.87
C GLN A 695 2.41 0.49 13.47
N THR A 696 3.18 0.22 12.42
CA THR A 696 2.76 0.30 11.01
C THR A 696 2.24 -1.01 10.41
N LYS A 697 2.29 -2.13 11.14
CA LYS A 697 1.85 -3.44 10.65
C LYS A 697 1.05 -4.19 11.72
N PRO A 698 -0.08 -4.82 11.37
CA PRO A 698 -0.83 -5.58 12.35
C PRO A 698 -0.01 -6.78 12.85
N ASP A 699 -0.01 -7.01 14.16
CA ASP A 699 0.58 -8.17 14.82
C ASP A 699 -0.41 -8.83 15.79
N GLN A 700 -1.64 -8.31 15.87
CA GLN A 700 -2.71 -8.78 16.74
C GLN A 700 -4.01 -8.99 15.97
N ILE A 701 -4.72 -10.05 16.35
CA ILE A 701 -6.09 -10.37 15.93
C ILE A 701 -6.97 -10.20 17.15
N ARG A 702 -8.04 -9.40 17.04
CA ARG A 702 -8.90 -9.03 18.15
C ARG A 702 -10.36 -9.34 17.86
N TRP A 703 -11.12 -9.68 18.90
CA TRP A 703 -12.57 -9.88 18.78
C TRP A 703 -13.33 -9.69 20.09
N VAL A 704 -14.63 -9.40 19.96
CA VAL A 704 -15.59 -9.30 21.07
C VAL A 704 -16.96 -9.84 20.66
N ASN A 705 -17.67 -10.47 21.60
CA ASN A 705 -19.08 -10.83 21.42
C ASN A 705 -19.96 -9.69 21.97
N LEU A 706 -20.72 -9.05 21.10
CA LEU A 706 -21.52 -7.85 21.43
C LEU A 706 -22.71 -8.14 22.37
N LYS A 707 -23.12 -9.41 22.52
CA LYS A 707 -24.19 -9.81 23.47
C LYS A 707 -23.68 -9.95 24.91
N LYS A 708 -22.39 -10.17 25.10
CA LYS A 708 -21.72 -10.30 26.41
C LYS A 708 -20.38 -9.58 26.39
N PRO A 709 -20.36 -8.24 26.27
CA PRO A 709 -19.12 -7.48 26.13
C PRO A 709 -18.41 -7.36 27.48
N THR A 710 -17.73 -8.41 27.92
CA THR A 710 -16.98 -8.38 29.18
C THR A 710 -15.51 -7.99 28.97
N GLN A 711 -14.90 -8.29 27.81
CA GLN A 711 -13.54 -7.87 27.42
C GLN A 711 -13.24 -8.18 25.94
N VAL A 712 -12.43 -7.35 25.28
CA VAL A 712 -11.80 -7.66 23.99
C VAL A 712 -10.77 -8.78 24.17
N VAL A 713 -10.86 -9.84 23.36
CA VAL A 713 -9.83 -10.88 23.30
C VAL A 713 -8.80 -10.49 22.25
N SER A 714 -7.51 -10.63 22.57
CA SER A 714 -6.40 -10.34 21.65
C SER A 714 -5.45 -11.52 21.54
N VAL A 715 -5.05 -11.87 20.30
CA VAL A 715 -4.13 -12.97 19.99
C VAL A 715 -3.04 -12.50 19.03
N THR A 716 -1.80 -12.85 19.34
CA THR A 716 -0.65 -12.72 18.42
C THR A 716 -0.38 -14.06 17.71
N PRO A 717 -0.36 -14.13 16.37
CA PRO A 717 -0.21 -15.37 15.62
C PRO A 717 1.25 -15.83 15.46
N THR A 718 1.95 -16.03 16.59
CA THR A 718 3.37 -16.40 16.61
C THR A 718 3.67 -17.62 15.75
N GLY A 719 4.67 -17.51 14.87
CA GLY A 719 5.09 -18.60 13.96
C GLY A 719 4.24 -18.76 12.70
N TYR A 720 3.20 -17.93 12.51
CA TYR A 720 2.37 -17.92 11.30
C TYR A 720 2.58 -16.67 10.41
N GLY A 721 3.41 -15.73 10.87
CA GLY A 721 3.75 -14.49 10.16
C GLY A 721 2.76 -13.36 10.45
N THR A 722 2.97 -12.21 9.80
CA THR A 722 2.17 -10.99 10.00
C THR A 722 0.70 -11.25 9.65
N PRO A 723 -0.27 -11.03 10.57
CA PRO A 723 -1.69 -11.09 10.26
C PRO A 723 -2.08 -10.06 9.20
N GLY A 724 -3.19 -10.25 8.50
CA GLY A 724 -3.65 -9.35 7.45
C GLY A 724 -5.03 -9.74 6.93
N SER A 725 -5.52 -8.98 5.94
CA SER A 725 -6.75 -9.29 5.22
C SER A 725 -6.60 -10.62 4.43
N PRO A 726 -7.67 -11.42 4.25
CA PRO A 726 -9.03 -11.20 4.72
C PRO A 726 -9.16 -11.40 6.22
N LEU A 727 -10.17 -10.81 6.85
CA LEU A 727 -10.64 -11.17 8.18
C LEU A 727 -12.10 -11.63 8.07
N ILE A 728 -12.35 -12.90 8.35
CA ILE A 728 -13.73 -13.43 8.38
C ILE A 728 -13.95 -14.30 9.60
N THR A 729 -15.08 -14.06 10.25
CA THR A 729 -15.46 -14.72 11.48
C THR A 729 -16.63 -15.67 11.24
N ASP A 730 -16.68 -16.79 11.96
CA ASP A 730 -17.89 -17.59 12.14
C ASP A 730 -18.09 -17.95 13.61
N ALA A 731 -19.03 -18.84 13.94
CA ALA A 731 -19.33 -19.19 15.33
C ALA A 731 -18.16 -19.82 16.12
N LYS A 732 -17.09 -20.34 15.48
CA LYS A 732 -16.02 -21.08 16.16
C LYS A 732 -14.62 -20.67 15.75
N THR A 733 -14.47 -20.16 14.54
CA THR A 733 -13.19 -19.91 13.90
C THR A 733 -13.19 -18.58 13.18
N LEU A 734 -12.03 -17.95 13.17
CA LEU A 734 -11.76 -16.75 12.40
C LEU A 734 -10.65 -17.10 11.41
N ILE A 735 -10.87 -16.83 10.12
CA ILE A 735 -9.85 -16.90 9.08
C ILE A 735 -9.22 -15.52 8.95
N PHE A 736 -7.90 -15.50 8.89
CA PHE A 736 -7.10 -14.30 8.69
C PHE A 736 -6.00 -14.53 7.66
N GLY A 737 -5.55 -13.47 6.99
CA GLY A 737 -4.31 -13.49 6.22
C GLY A 737 -3.09 -13.65 7.14
N CYS A 738 -2.10 -14.46 6.77
CA CYS A 738 -0.90 -14.73 7.58
C CYS A 738 0.36 -14.81 6.71
N MET A 739 1.01 -13.65 6.51
CA MET A 739 2.14 -13.47 5.59
C MET A 739 1.82 -13.99 4.18
N SER A 740 0.88 -13.31 3.51
CA SER A 740 0.34 -13.62 2.17
C SER A 740 -0.40 -14.97 2.04
N ARG A 741 -0.56 -15.74 3.12
CA ARG A 741 -1.31 -17.01 3.14
C ARG A 741 -2.59 -16.84 3.95
N LEU A 742 -3.38 -17.91 4.10
CA LEU A 742 -4.53 -17.92 4.99
C LEU A 742 -4.27 -18.84 6.18
N CYS A 743 -4.73 -18.40 7.34
CA CYS A 743 -4.68 -19.13 8.61
C CYS A 743 -6.03 -19.05 9.31
N THR A 744 -6.26 -19.93 10.29
CA THR A 744 -7.42 -19.86 11.18
C THR A 744 -6.98 -19.73 12.63
N VAL A 745 -7.75 -19.02 13.45
CA VAL A 745 -7.67 -19.05 14.91
C VAL A 745 -9.05 -19.42 15.48
N GLY A 746 -9.09 -20.20 16.56
CA GLY A 746 -10.34 -20.53 17.24
C GLY A 746 -10.82 -19.40 18.15
N LEU A 747 -12.10 -19.03 18.10
CA LEU A 747 -12.66 -17.93 18.90
C LEU A 747 -12.77 -18.23 20.40
N SER A 748 -12.77 -19.52 20.77
CA SER A 748 -12.74 -19.97 22.17
C SER A 748 -11.31 -20.11 22.72
N THR A 749 -10.28 -19.73 21.95
CA THR A 749 -8.89 -19.96 22.36
C THR A 749 -8.41 -18.86 23.30
N SER A 750 -7.57 -19.25 24.28
CA SER A 750 -6.95 -18.30 25.22
C SER A 750 -5.94 -17.41 24.48
N ALA A 751 -5.91 -16.12 24.82
CA ALA A 751 -4.88 -15.16 24.38
C ALA A 751 -3.45 -15.69 24.59
N THR A 752 -3.24 -16.50 25.64
CA THR A 752 -1.92 -17.03 26.02
C THR A 752 -1.50 -18.27 25.24
N LYS A 753 -2.45 -19.01 24.64
CA LYS A 753 -2.20 -20.26 23.89
C LYS A 753 -3.20 -20.42 22.74
N PRO A 754 -3.11 -19.58 21.70
CA PRO A 754 -4.03 -19.63 20.57
C PRO A 754 -3.85 -20.93 19.78
N THR A 755 -4.94 -21.52 19.31
CA THR A 755 -4.90 -22.66 18.38
C THR A 755 -4.99 -22.14 16.96
N ILE A 756 -3.85 -22.06 16.28
CA ILE A 756 -3.74 -21.56 14.92
C ILE A 756 -3.48 -22.72 13.96
N LYS A 757 -4.07 -22.67 12.76
CA LYS A 757 -3.87 -23.66 11.70
C LYS A 757 -3.63 -22.97 10.36
N LEU A 758 -2.81 -23.59 9.54
CA LEU A 758 -2.60 -23.16 8.16
C LEU A 758 -3.80 -23.57 7.29
N VAL A 759 -4.31 -22.63 6.49
CA VAL A 759 -5.39 -22.88 5.52
C VAL A 759 -4.81 -23.01 4.11
N THR A 760 -3.91 -22.12 3.70
CA THR A 760 -3.27 -22.18 2.39
C THR A 760 -1.76 -22.10 2.50
N ASN A 761 -1.05 -22.75 1.58
CA ASN A 761 0.41 -22.60 1.44
C ASN A 761 0.81 -21.59 0.35
N PHE A 762 -0.17 -21.06 -0.38
CA PHE A 762 0.04 -20.11 -1.47
C PHE A 762 0.14 -18.69 -0.94
N ARG A 763 1.13 -17.95 -1.45
CA ARG A 763 1.28 -16.53 -1.20
C ARG A 763 0.49 -15.76 -2.25
N ASN A 764 -0.62 -15.13 -1.87
CA ASN A 764 -1.26 -14.11 -2.68
C ASN A 764 -0.57 -12.77 -2.39
N ALA A 765 -0.16 -12.06 -3.44
CA ALA A 765 0.44 -10.73 -3.31
C ALA A 765 -0.58 -9.70 -2.80
N ASP A 766 -1.86 -9.86 -3.18
CA ASP A 766 -2.94 -8.94 -2.82
C ASP A 766 -3.79 -9.47 -1.66
N ALA A 767 -4.31 -8.55 -0.84
CA ALA A 767 -5.37 -8.80 0.12
C ALA A 767 -6.62 -9.32 -0.62
N ALA A 768 -6.85 -10.63 -0.56
CA ALA A 768 -8.02 -11.26 -1.16
C ALA A 768 -9.10 -11.40 -0.10
N GLN A 769 -10.34 -11.01 -0.41
CA GLN A 769 -11.47 -11.29 0.46
C GLN A 769 -11.74 -12.80 0.56
N ALA A 770 -12.38 -13.20 1.66
CA ALA A 770 -12.82 -14.57 1.87
C ALA A 770 -14.26 -14.60 2.35
N GLY A 771 -14.88 -15.78 2.34
CA GLY A 771 -16.20 -15.99 2.93
C GLY A 771 -16.47 -17.45 3.23
N TRP A 772 -17.54 -17.73 3.98
CA TRP A 772 -17.91 -19.08 4.37
C TRP A 772 -19.15 -19.58 3.62
N VAL A 773 -19.06 -20.71 2.94
CA VAL A 773 -20.20 -21.40 2.31
C VAL A 773 -20.43 -22.79 2.87
N THR A 774 -21.67 -23.25 2.81
CA THR A 774 -22.01 -24.64 3.11
C THR A 774 -22.59 -25.29 1.86
N VAL A 775 -21.88 -26.27 1.29
CA VAL A 775 -22.30 -27.05 0.12
C VAL A 775 -22.52 -28.48 0.55
N ASN A 776 -23.72 -29.03 0.33
CA ASN A 776 -24.08 -30.41 0.69
C ASN A 776 -23.70 -30.77 2.14
N LYS A 777 -24.01 -29.87 3.09
CA LYS A 777 -23.68 -29.99 4.53
C LYS A 777 -22.18 -29.97 4.88
N VAL A 778 -21.30 -29.72 3.91
CA VAL A 778 -19.88 -29.52 4.13
C VAL A 778 -19.58 -28.01 4.09
N ARG A 779 -18.89 -27.51 5.11
CA ARG A 779 -18.46 -26.12 5.23
C ARG A 779 -17.16 -25.92 4.44
N TYR A 780 -17.10 -24.89 3.62
CA TYR A 780 -15.91 -24.49 2.87
C TYR A 780 -15.65 -23.01 3.11
N ALA A 781 -14.38 -22.64 3.24
CA ALA A 781 -13.97 -21.27 3.02
C ALA A 781 -13.86 -21.02 1.51
N VAL A 782 -14.24 -19.84 1.05
CA VAL A 782 -14.07 -19.38 -0.32
C VAL A 782 -13.03 -18.28 -0.28
N ALA A 783 -11.99 -18.40 -1.08
CA ALA A 783 -10.96 -17.37 -1.18
C ALA A 783 -10.20 -17.51 -2.51
N ASN A 784 -9.44 -16.48 -2.86
CA ASN A 784 -8.44 -16.56 -3.91
C ASN A 784 -7.29 -17.49 -3.48
N VAL A 785 -6.94 -18.46 -4.32
CA VAL A 785 -5.75 -19.30 -4.15
C VAL A 785 -5.00 -19.38 -5.47
N GLY A 786 -3.84 -18.72 -5.54
CA GLY A 786 -3.01 -18.74 -6.75
C GLY A 786 -3.66 -18.03 -7.94
N GLY A 787 -4.35 -16.92 -7.69
CA GLY A 787 -5.04 -16.13 -8.71
C GLY A 787 -6.32 -16.76 -9.24
N LYS A 788 -6.96 -17.63 -8.43
CA LYS A 788 -8.19 -18.36 -8.76
C LYS A 788 -9.10 -18.45 -7.54
N ILE A 789 -10.36 -18.09 -7.68
CA ILE A 789 -11.36 -18.32 -6.63
C ILE A 789 -11.57 -19.81 -6.40
N SER A 790 -11.42 -20.25 -5.16
CA SER A 790 -11.39 -21.66 -4.77
C SER A 790 -12.20 -21.92 -3.51
N LEU A 791 -12.77 -23.12 -3.41
CA LEU A 791 -13.37 -23.67 -2.20
C LEU A 791 -12.31 -24.47 -1.43
N LEU A 792 -12.14 -24.14 -0.16
CA LEU A 792 -11.15 -24.69 0.76
C LEU A 792 -11.84 -25.53 1.81
N LYS A 793 -11.51 -26.81 1.87
CA LYS A 793 -12.11 -27.78 2.77
C LYS A 793 -11.20 -27.99 4.01
N PRO A 794 -11.70 -27.69 5.23
CA PRO A 794 -10.97 -27.93 6.48
C PRO A 794 -10.54 -29.37 6.75
#